data_AF-M0MFN7-F1
#
_entry.id   AF-M0MFN7-F1
#
_cell.length_a   1.000
_cell.length_b   1.000
_cell.length_c   1.000
_cell.angle_alpha   90.00
_cell.angle_beta   90.00
_cell.angle_gamma   90.00
#
_symmetry.space_group_name_H-M   'P 1'
#
loop_
_entity.id
_entity.type
_entity.pdbx_description
1 polymer ?
#
loop_
_entity_poly.entity_id
_entity_poly.type
_entity_poly.pdbx_seq_one_letter_code
_entity_poly.pdbx_strand_id
1 'polypeptide(L)'
;MTDLLSIAGLRTEFATERGTVKAVDGLDLTIEPGETVGLVGESGSGKSVTALSAMGLVDDPGRVADGTVEFHDRDLARSFADDYSGEFADPEAGTVDLTRAPEDAMRTVRGGEMSMIFQDPMTSLNPAVPVGEQVAESLRLHQYGGRKKDSWFNAVRETLPKTGSDIDDAILEDTIEMLAEVGIPEPAARVDEYPHEFSGGMRQRVLIAIALACRPQLLIADEPTTALDVTIQAQILDLINDLQDEYGMSVLFITHDLGVIAETADRVAVMYAGEIVEEGPVEEIFANPSHPYTYTLLESIPREDTDRLTPIEGNVPDLVDLPDGCHFAPRCPWAKPECREGEIPYLQHGPEAVDHRSKCVLENFDTSEYGDEAGAVATSESAPTQGTTEEPLLDVDGLQKHFSQADDLLDSWLAREQKPVRAVDGVDFEVYEGETLGLVGESGCGKSTTGRTLLRLLEPTDGRVVFAGEELGGLDKDGLREKRRDMQMIFQDPMSSLDPRMSVGATIAEPLKIHDLPEADPDDDRSGRERRRDRVEELIEAVGLEIGQYDRYPHELSGGQRQRVGIARALAVDPEFIVCDEPVSALDVSVQAQILNLLEDLQEEFGLTFLFIAHDLSVVRHICDRIAVMYLGEIVEVAGTEELFADPKHPYTQALLSAIPEPDPSSASDRVTLEGDVPSPIDPPSGCRFRTRCPSVIPPDDIDVSQEAYREVMDYRERVENHAISVESIRAEADTRAAEAVATDGGLSDAKRTLWTHFFEHDDALDTESRAVIETSFEHVADDEFDEAARVLRERFESVCERQHPTLQNEAHPAACHLYEQPDRQT
;
A
#
# COMPACT_ATOMS: atom_id res chain seq x y z
N MET A 1 6.16 25.35 21.68
CA MET A 1 7.61 25.48 21.95
C MET A 1 8.16 26.41 20.88
N THR A 2 9.36 26.26 20.30
CA THR A 2 9.64 26.86 18.98
C THR A 2 9.47 25.74 17.96
N ASP A 3 8.69 25.99 16.90
CA ASP A 3 8.44 25.04 15.83
C ASP A 3 9.76 24.61 15.16
N LEU A 4 9.84 23.40 14.62
CA LEU A 4 10.95 22.96 13.77
C LEU A 4 10.81 23.53 12.35
N LEU A 5 9.59 23.51 11.81
CA LEU A 5 9.25 24.07 10.51
C LEU A 5 8.05 25.00 10.65
N SER A 6 8.15 26.19 10.08
CA SER A 6 7.02 27.14 9.98
C SER A 6 6.82 27.54 8.51
N ILE A 7 5.66 27.18 7.96
CA ILE A 7 5.19 27.60 6.64
C ILE A 7 4.18 28.73 6.86
N ALA A 8 4.39 29.87 6.21
CA ALA A 8 3.50 31.03 6.33
C ALA A 8 3.11 31.59 4.96
N GLY A 9 1.81 31.66 4.70
CA GLY A 9 1.22 32.23 3.49
C GLY A 9 1.72 31.62 2.18
N LEU A 10 2.11 30.34 2.18
CA LEU A 10 2.73 29.69 1.04
C LEU A 10 1.79 29.64 -0.16
N ARG A 11 2.28 30.06 -1.33
CA ARG A 11 1.54 30.04 -2.59
C ARG A 11 2.35 29.40 -3.69
N THR A 12 1.81 28.37 -4.32
CA THR A 12 2.46 27.66 -5.42
C THR A 12 1.54 27.61 -6.64
N GLU A 13 2.05 28.11 -7.76
CA GLU A 13 1.29 28.32 -9.00
C GLU A 13 1.92 27.55 -10.16
N PHE A 14 1.10 26.96 -11.03
CA PHE A 14 1.53 26.34 -12.29
C PHE A 14 0.94 27.10 -13.48
N ALA A 15 1.81 27.50 -14.40
CA ALA A 15 1.37 28.14 -15.64
C ALA A 15 0.89 27.09 -16.65
N THR A 16 -0.39 27.12 -17.02
CA THR A 16 -0.98 26.23 -18.03
C THR A 16 -1.55 27.03 -19.21
N GLU A 17 -1.86 26.37 -20.32
CA GLU A 17 -2.54 27.01 -21.47
C GLU A 17 -3.94 27.54 -21.12
N ARG A 18 -4.60 26.94 -20.12
CA ARG A 18 -5.96 27.30 -19.69
C ARG A 18 -5.98 28.42 -18.64
N GLY A 19 -4.86 28.67 -17.97
CA GLY A 19 -4.73 29.68 -16.93
C GLY A 19 -3.68 29.31 -15.88
N THR A 20 -3.58 30.10 -14.82
CA THR A 20 -2.70 29.80 -13.69
C THR A 20 -3.42 28.89 -12.71
N VAL A 21 -2.95 27.66 -12.56
CA VAL A 21 -3.44 26.74 -11.53
C VAL A 21 -2.82 27.14 -10.20
N LYS A 22 -3.64 27.43 -9.20
CA LYS A 22 -3.17 27.67 -7.82
C LYS A 22 -3.23 26.37 -7.03
N ALA A 23 -2.11 25.66 -6.96
CA ALA A 23 -2.05 24.37 -6.28
C ALA A 23 -1.97 24.50 -4.75
N VAL A 24 -1.38 25.59 -4.27
CA VAL A 24 -1.35 25.99 -2.85
C VAL A 24 -1.66 27.49 -2.81
N ASP A 25 -2.62 27.94 -2.01
CA ASP A 25 -3.09 29.33 -1.98
C ASP A 25 -3.15 29.90 -0.55
N GLY A 26 -2.01 30.32 0.00
CA GLY A 26 -1.94 30.96 1.32
C GLY A 26 -1.95 29.96 2.47
N LEU A 27 -1.20 28.88 2.34
CA LEU A 27 -1.12 27.82 3.35
C LEU A 27 -0.21 28.24 4.51
N ASP A 28 -0.73 28.07 5.73
CA ASP A 28 0.01 28.23 6.99
C ASP A 28 0.06 26.88 7.70
N LEU A 29 1.25 26.38 8.05
CA LEU A 29 1.44 25.09 8.72
C LEU A 29 2.68 25.15 9.61
N THR A 30 2.59 24.59 10.80
CA THR A 30 3.74 24.46 11.72
C THR A 30 3.95 23.00 12.08
N ILE A 31 5.20 22.62 12.35
CA ILE A 31 5.55 21.28 12.84
C ILE A 31 6.46 21.47 14.05
N GLU A 32 6.08 20.96 15.22
CA GLU A 32 6.90 20.97 16.43
C GLU A 32 7.97 19.85 16.40
N PRO A 33 9.11 20.01 17.11
CA PRO A 33 10.10 18.95 17.21
C PRO A 33 9.53 17.68 17.85
N GLY A 34 9.68 16.55 17.14
CA GLY A 34 9.19 15.24 17.57
C GLY A 34 7.71 14.98 17.28
N GLU A 35 7.00 15.94 16.70
CA GLU A 35 5.58 15.82 16.35
C GLU A 35 5.38 15.11 15.01
N THR A 36 4.35 14.27 14.92
CA THR A 36 3.81 13.78 13.65
C THR A 36 2.58 14.60 13.25
N VAL A 37 2.70 15.33 12.14
CA VAL A 37 1.59 16.09 11.54
C VAL A 37 1.09 15.37 10.30
N GLY A 38 -0.16 14.95 10.33
CA GLY A 38 -0.88 14.38 9.19
C GLY A 38 -1.43 15.46 8.26
N LEU A 39 -1.19 15.38 6.95
CA LEU A 39 -1.79 16.25 5.93
C LEU A 39 -2.68 15.42 5.00
N VAL A 40 -3.99 15.66 5.06
CA VAL A 40 -5.01 14.85 4.36
C VAL A 40 -5.91 15.69 3.46
N GLY A 41 -6.62 15.03 2.54
CA GLY A 41 -7.60 15.67 1.65
C GLY A 41 -7.77 14.92 0.33
N GLU A 42 -8.78 15.32 -0.46
CA GLU A 42 -9.07 14.74 -1.78
C GLU A 42 -7.86 14.82 -2.73
N SER A 43 -7.82 13.96 -3.75
CA SER A 43 -6.76 13.99 -4.75
C SER A 43 -6.72 15.36 -5.46
N GLY A 44 -5.52 15.90 -5.66
CA GLY A 44 -5.35 17.23 -6.25
C GLY A 44 -5.62 18.42 -5.31
N SER A 45 -5.81 18.20 -4.00
CA SER A 45 -5.99 19.29 -3.04
C SER A 45 -4.74 20.13 -2.79
N GLY A 46 -3.55 19.65 -3.17
CA GLY A 46 -2.27 20.37 -3.06
C GLY A 46 -1.25 19.76 -2.09
N LYS A 47 -1.55 18.62 -1.43
CA LYS A 47 -0.72 18.00 -0.38
C LYS A 47 0.76 17.80 -0.77
N SER A 48 1.02 17.00 -1.80
CA SER A 48 2.38 16.74 -2.29
C SER A 48 3.05 18.00 -2.83
N VAL A 49 2.28 18.93 -3.41
CA VAL A 49 2.82 20.22 -3.86
C VAL A 49 3.30 21.07 -2.68
N THR A 50 2.62 21.02 -1.53
CA THR A 50 3.06 21.68 -0.29
C THR A 50 4.43 21.16 0.14
N ALA A 51 4.61 19.83 0.18
CA ALA A 51 5.89 19.19 0.48
C ALA A 51 6.99 19.58 -0.52
N LEU A 52 6.72 19.46 -1.82
CA LEU A 52 7.67 19.83 -2.87
C LEU A 52 8.04 21.32 -2.80
N SER A 53 7.09 22.19 -2.45
CA SER A 53 7.33 23.64 -2.27
C SER A 53 8.23 23.91 -1.07
N ALA A 54 7.98 23.26 0.07
CA ALA A 54 8.84 23.36 1.25
C ALA A 54 10.27 22.85 0.99
N MET A 55 10.38 21.77 0.19
CA MET A 55 11.66 21.23 -0.24
C MET A 55 12.30 22.03 -1.39
N GLY A 56 11.60 22.97 -2.03
CA GLY A 56 12.07 23.69 -3.23
C GLY A 56 12.26 22.80 -4.47
N LEU A 57 11.50 21.71 -4.57
CA LEU A 57 11.53 20.71 -5.65
C LEU A 57 10.39 20.90 -6.67
N VAL A 58 9.72 22.06 -6.67
CA VAL A 58 8.68 22.36 -7.66
C VAL A 58 9.31 22.55 -9.03
N ASP A 59 9.01 21.64 -9.96
CA ASP A 59 9.50 21.67 -11.34
C ASP A 59 8.72 22.67 -12.23
N ASP A 60 9.37 23.15 -13.30
CA ASP A 60 8.72 23.90 -14.37
C ASP A 60 7.53 23.10 -14.96
N PRO A 61 6.35 23.72 -15.19
CA PRO A 61 6.06 25.16 -15.20
C PRO A 61 5.58 25.73 -13.84
N GLY A 62 5.80 25.02 -12.75
CA GLY A 62 5.45 25.42 -11.38
C GLY A 62 6.44 26.42 -10.77
N ARG A 63 5.97 27.22 -9.82
CA ARG A 63 6.81 28.09 -8.99
C ARG A 63 6.16 28.40 -7.65
N VAL A 64 6.98 28.62 -6.63
CA VAL A 64 6.56 29.28 -5.39
C VAL A 64 6.40 30.78 -5.69
N ALA A 65 5.17 31.27 -5.64
CA ALA A 65 4.80 32.63 -6.02
C ALA A 65 4.87 33.62 -4.85
N ASP A 66 4.59 33.16 -3.64
CA ASP A 66 4.63 33.97 -2.40
C ASP A 66 4.73 33.06 -1.16
N GLY A 67 4.94 33.68 0.00
CA GLY A 67 5.06 33.02 1.29
C GLY A 67 6.49 32.65 1.69
N THR A 68 6.64 32.13 2.90
CA THR A 68 7.95 31.79 3.50
C THR A 68 7.90 30.41 4.13
N VAL A 69 9.05 29.73 4.10
CA VAL A 69 9.26 28.42 4.74
C VAL A 69 10.50 28.56 5.62
N GLU A 70 10.30 28.66 6.92
CA GLU A 70 11.36 28.83 7.90
C GLU A 70 11.67 27.49 8.60
N PHE A 71 12.93 27.06 8.53
CA PHE A 71 13.46 25.92 9.25
C PHE A 71 14.25 26.41 10.47
N HIS A 72 13.95 25.87 11.65
CA HIS A 72 14.49 26.34 12.93
C HIS A 72 15.63 25.45 13.40
N ASP A 73 16.85 25.78 12.98
CA ASP A 73 18.07 25.18 13.47
C ASP A 73 19.13 26.25 13.71
N ARG A 74 19.56 26.38 14.98
CA ARG A 74 20.53 27.39 15.41
C ARG A 74 21.93 27.17 14.85
N ASP A 75 22.35 25.92 14.71
CA ASP A 75 23.69 25.61 14.25
C ASP A 75 23.76 25.71 12.72
N LEU A 76 22.71 25.28 12.02
CA LEU A 76 22.55 25.50 10.58
C LEU A 76 22.50 27.00 10.24
N ALA A 77 21.66 27.78 10.94
CA ALA A 77 21.53 29.22 10.70
C ALA A 77 22.86 29.97 10.92
N ARG A 78 23.65 29.57 11.93
CA ARG A 78 25.00 30.11 12.15
C ARG A 78 25.96 29.74 11.03
N SER A 79 25.99 28.47 10.64
CA SER A 79 26.86 28.01 9.54
C SER A 79 26.54 28.76 8.25
N PHE A 80 25.26 28.90 7.92
CA PHE A 80 24.84 29.59 6.71
C PHE A 80 25.11 31.10 6.76
N ALA A 81 24.97 31.74 7.93
CA ALA A 81 25.33 33.14 8.10
C ALA A 81 26.85 33.39 7.92
N ASP A 82 27.69 32.41 8.25
CA ASP A 82 29.15 32.49 8.05
C ASP A 82 29.56 32.21 6.58
N ASP A 83 28.90 31.25 5.92
CA ASP A 83 29.26 30.77 4.58
C ASP A 83 28.64 31.60 3.44
N TYR A 84 27.47 32.20 3.67
CA TYR A 84 26.71 32.92 2.65
C TYR A 84 26.52 34.40 2.98
N SER A 85 26.53 35.24 1.95
CA SER A 85 26.37 36.71 2.10
C SER A 85 24.91 37.20 2.02
N GLY A 86 23.93 36.35 2.37
CA GLY A 86 22.50 36.59 2.15
C GLY A 86 21.66 36.73 3.42
N GLU A 87 20.55 37.46 3.33
CA GLU A 87 19.53 37.62 4.39
C GLU A 87 18.48 36.50 4.31
N PHE A 88 18.92 35.24 4.36
CA PHE A 88 18.04 34.07 4.44
C PHE A 88 18.30 33.22 5.69
N ALA A 89 19.40 33.43 6.40
CA ALA A 89 19.69 32.80 7.68
C ALA A 89 19.79 33.86 8.79
N ASP A 90 19.03 33.69 9.86
CA ASP A 90 19.08 34.53 11.07
C ASP A 90 19.70 33.72 12.23
N PRO A 91 20.98 33.95 12.58
CA PRO A 91 21.65 33.21 13.65
C PRO A 91 21.21 33.64 15.06
N GLU A 92 20.54 34.79 15.21
CA GLU A 92 19.98 35.23 16.50
C GLU A 92 18.63 34.56 16.77
N ALA A 93 17.77 34.50 15.75
CA ALA A 93 16.51 33.76 15.80
C ALA A 93 16.73 32.24 15.73
N GLY A 94 17.79 31.80 15.05
CA GLY A 94 18.07 30.38 14.76
C GLY A 94 17.23 29.84 13.61
N THR A 95 16.94 30.67 12.61
CA THR A 95 16.04 30.34 11.51
C THR A 95 16.72 30.43 10.15
N VAL A 96 16.27 29.60 9.21
CA VAL A 96 16.67 29.61 7.80
C VAL A 96 15.42 29.65 6.92
N ASP A 97 15.27 30.71 6.12
CA ASP A 97 14.22 30.82 5.10
C ASP A 97 14.64 30.03 3.84
N LEU A 98 14.06 28.85 3.68
CA LEU A 98 14.34 27.92 2.60
C LEU A 98 13.90 28.45 1.23
N THR A 99 12.88 29.30 1.17
CA THR A 99 12.38 29.87 -0.10
C THR A 99 13.38 30.84 -0.73
N ARG A 100 14.30 31.37 0.07
CA ARG A 100 15.33 32.34 -0.32
C ARG A 100 16.74 31.75 -0.29
N ALA A 101 16.89 30.52 0.18
CA ALA A 101 18.17 29.83 0.23
C ALA A 101 18.68 29.54 -1.18
N PRO A 102 19.97 29.74 -1.46
CA PRO A 102 20.56 29.37 -2.74
C PRO A 102 20.62 27.83 -2.87
N GLU A 103 20.67 27.34 -4.12
CA GLU A 103 20.61 25.90 -4.42
C GLU A 103 21.72 25.07 -3.73
N ASP A 104 22.90 25.63 -3.52
CA ASP A 104 23.97 24.97 -2.76
C ASP A 104 23.70 24.87 -1.26
N ALA A 105 23.00 25.84 -0.66
CA ALA A 105 22.50 25.74 0.71
C ALA A 105 21.33 24.75 0.82
N MET A 106 20.39 24.79 -0.13
CA MET A 106 19.28 23.83 -0.20
C MET A 106 19.76 22.39 -0.31
N ARG A 107 20.86 22.15 -1.03
CA ARG A 107 21.50 20.82 -1.07
C ARG A 107 22.06 20.35 0.26
N THR A 108 22.39 21.24 1.21
CA THR A 108 22.80 20.81 2.55
C THR A 108 21.57 20.40 3.37
N VAL A 109 20.46 21.12 3.20
CA VAL A 109 19.20 20.86 3.90
C VAL A 109 18.55 19.58 3.40
N ARG A 110 18.39 19.43 2.07
CA ARG A 110 17.79 18.25 1.44
C ARG A 110 18.67 17.02 1.61
N GLY A 111 18.13 15.92 2.11
CA GLY A 111 18.86 14.67 2.34
C GLY A 111 19.80 14.72 3.54
N GLY A 112 19.93 15.88 4.21
CA GLY A 112 20.66 16.04 5.47
C GLY A 112 19.70 16.31 6.61
N GLU A 113 19.22 17.55 6.74
CA GLU A 113 18.32 18.00 7.81
C GLU A 113 16.85 17.68 7.53
N MET A 114 16.46 17.68 6.25
CA MET A 114 15.12 17.36 5.76
C MET A 114 15.21 16.30 4.67
N SER A 115 14.43 15.22 4.78
CA SER A 115 14.34 14.18 3.76
C SER A 115 12.90 13.89 3.38
N MET A 116 12.71 13.27 2.21
CA MET A 116 11.40 12.92 1.69
C MET A 116 11.38 11.47 1.22
N ILE A 117 10.34 10.72 1.61
CA ILE A 117 9.95 9.46 0.98
C ILE A 117 8.95 9.81 -0.12
N PHE A 118 9.28 9.48 -1.37
CA PHE A 118 8.43 9.72 -2.53
C PHE A 118 7.38 8.61 -2.70
N GLN A 119 6.25 8.97 -3.32
CA GLN A 119 5.03 8.14 -3.47
C GLN A 119 5.21 6.79 -4.20
N ASP A 120 6.23 6.60 -5.06
CA ASP A 120 6.42 5.34 -5.80
C ASP A 120 7.90 4.88 -5.85
N PRO A 121 8.24 3.72 -5.25
CA PRO A 121 9.56 3.08 -5.33
C PRO A 121 10.09 2.87 -6.74
N MET A 122 9.23 2.50 -7.68
CA MET A 122 9.65 2.10 -9.02
C MET A 122 10.13 3.27 -9.86
N THR A 123 9.56 4.45 -9.62
CA THR A 123 9.99 5.68 -10.30
C THR A 123 11.13 6.37 -9.57
N SER A 124 11.28 6.10 -8.27
CA SER A 124 12.26 6.75 -7.41
C SER A 124 13.62 6.04 -7.37
N LEU A 125 13.65 4.70 -7.43
CA LEU A 125 14.89 3.93 -7.45
C LEU A 125 15.47 3.81 -8.86
N ASN A 126 16.80 3.89 -8.97
CA ASN A 126 17.48 3.65 -10.24
C ASN A 126 17.67 2.14 -10.46
N PRO A 127 17.00 1.50 -11.43
CA PRO A 127 17.03 0.05 -11.61
C PRO A 127 18.39 -0.48 -12.08
N ALA A 128 19.29 0.40 -12.53
CA ALA A 128 20.61 0.05 -13.04
C ALA A 128 21.74 0.25 -12.01
N VAL A 129 21.43 0.63 -10.78
CA VAL A 129 22.39 0.88 -9.70
C VAL A 129 22.07 -0.06 -8.52
N PRO A 130 23.08 -0.68 -7.88
CA PRO A 130 22.85 -1.47 -6.68
C PRO A 130 22.18 -0.68 -5.57
N VAL A 131 21.36 -1.36 -4.76
CA VAL A 131 20.64 -0.78 -3.63
C VAL A 131 21.59 -0.11 -2.65
N GLY A 132 22.67 -0.79 -2.26
CA GLY A 132 23.65 -0.26 -1.32
C GLY A 132 24.37 0.98 -1.84
N GLU A 133 24.64 1.07 -3.14
CA GLU A 133 25.29 2.26 -3.71
C GLU A 133 24.35 3.48 -3.69
N GLN A 134 23.04 3.28 -3.83
CA GLN A 134 22.04 4.36 -3.74
C GLN A 134 21.92 4.90 -2.30
N VAL A 135 21.94 4.01 -1.29
CA VAL A 135 21.97 4.41 0.13
C VAL A 135 23.30 5.09 0.48
N ALA A 136 24.41 4.50 0.04
CA ALA A 136 25.76 5.03 0.28
C ALA A 136 25.98 6.40 -0.39
N GLU A 137 25.28 6.73 -1.47
CA GLU A 137 25.35 8.04 -2.11
C GLU A 137 24.96 9.17 -1.16
N SER A 138 23.84 9.02 -0.44
CA SER A 138 23.39 9.98 0.57
C SER A 138 24.44 10.17 1.68
N LEU A 139 24.95 9.07 2.24
CA LEU A 139 26.00 9.11 3.28
C LEU A 139 27.27 9.81 2.78
N ARG A 140 27.71 9.49 1.54
CA ARG A 140 28.90 10.08 0.92
C ARG A 140 28.77 11.59 0.74
N LEU A 141 27.61 12.07 0.31
CA LEU A 141 27.39 13.48 0.02
C LEU A 141 27.28 14.32 1.30
N HIS A 142 26.54 13.83 2.30
CA HIS A 142 26.14 14.63 3.46
C HIS A 142 26.99 14.38 4.70
N GLN A 143 27.30 13.12 5.03
CA GLN A 143 28.07 12.79 6.25
C GLN A 143 29.58 12.74 5.99
N TYR A 144 30.00 12.13 4.88
CA TYR A 144 31.42 11.90 4.58
C TYR A 144 32.03 12.94 3.61
N GLY A 145 31.20 13.74 2.96
CA GLY A 145 31.58 14.75 1.95
C GLY A 145 32.32 15.96 2.51
N GLY A 146 32.29 16.17 3.83
CA GLY A 146 32.94 17.28 4.53
C GLY A 146 34.48 17.22 4.60
N ARG A 147 35.13 16.17 4.09
CA ARG A 147 36.61 16.11 4.02
C ARG A 147 37.13 17.09 2.97
N LYS A 148 37.69 18.22 3.41
CA LYS A 148 38.33 19.29 2.62
C LYS A 148 38.84 18.82 1.24
N LYS A 149 38.43 19.57 0.19
CA LYS A 149 38.87 19.52 -1.22
C LYS A 149 40.37 19.81 -1.44
N ASP A 150 41.26 19.26 -0.61
CA ASP A 150 42.72 19.45 -0.73
C ASP A 150 43.40 18.19 -1.27
N SER A 151 42.94 17.66 -2.41
CA SER A 151 43.82 16.86 -3.25
C SER A 151 43.30 16.72 -4.67
N TRP A 152 44.17 17.05 -5.63
CA TRP A 152 44.00 16.78 -7.07
C TRP A 152 43.68 15.30 -7.39
N PHE A 153 43.90 14.39 -6.44
CA PHE A 153 43.51 12.97 -6.56
C PHE A 153 42.00 12.72 -6.50
N ASN A 154 41.21 13.51 -5.77
CA ASN A 154 39.76 13.28 -5.65
C ASN A 154 39.00 13.73 -6.91
N ALA A 155 39.46 14.79 -7.58
CA ALA A 155 38.89 15.23 -8.87
C ALA A 155 39.12 14.22 -10.01
N VAL A 156 40.16 13.38 -9.91
CA VAL A 156 40.43 12.29 -10.87
C VAL A 156 39.56 11.06 -10.58
N ARG A 157 39.07 10.89 -9.33
CA ARG A 157 38.16 9.81 -8.93
C ARG A 157 36.73 10.02 -9.47
N GLU A 158 36.29 11.26 -9.66
CA GLU A 158 34.98 11.61 -10.27
C GLU A 158 34.91 11.37 -11.80
N THR A 159 36.04 11.32 -12.51
CA THR A 159 36.03 11.27 -14.00
C THR A 159 36.26 9.88 -14.61
N LEU A 160 36.46 8.85 -13.79
CA LEU A 160 36.66 7.47 -14.26
C LEU A 160 35.39 6.64 -14.03
N PRO A 161 34.85 5.97 -15.06
CA PRO A 161 33.75 5.04 -14.86
C PRO A 161 34.30 3.85 -14.07
N LYS A 162 33.84 3.67 -12.82
CA LYS A 162 34.16 2.51 -12.01
C LYS A 162 33.13 1.42 -12.27
N THR A 163 33.60 0.31 -12.81
CA THR A 163 32.91 -0.97 -12.78
C THR A 163 33.37 -1.67 -11.49
N GLY A 164 32.53 -1.70 -10.45
CA GLY A 164 32.80 -2.37 -9.16
C GLY A 164 32.61 -1.45 -7.94
N SER A 165 31.96 -1.97 -6.89
CA SER A 165 31.67 -1.32 -5.61
C SER A 165 32.94 -1.01 -4.82
N ASP A 166 33.49 0.19 -4.98
CA ASP A 166 34.49 0.76 -4.06
C ASP A 166 33.77 1.69 -3.05
N ILE A 167 32.87 1.12 -2.24
CA ILE A 167 32.35 1.80 -1.05
C ILE A 167 33.49 1.82 -0.01
N ASP A 168 33.81 2.99 0.56
CA ASP A 168 34.80 3.07 1.64
C ASP A 168 34.28 2.24 2.84
N ASP A 169 35.12 1.41 3.49
CA ASP A 169 34.69 0.41 4.50
C ASP A 169 33.71 0.97 5.57
N ALA A 170 33.94 2.19 6.05
CA ALA A 170 33.06 2.85 7.03
C ALA A 170 31.67 3.19 6.46
N ILE A 171 31.60 3.61 5.19
CA ILE A 171 30.31 3.92 4.53
C ILE A 171 29.55 2.63 4.27
N LEU A 172 30.26 1.54 3.96
CA LEU A 172 29.66 0.23 3.77
C LEU A 172 29.05 -0.29 5.07
N GLU A 173 29.77 -0.14 6.19
CA GLU A 173 29.28 -0.49 7.53
C GLU A 173 28.00 0.28 7.87
N ASP A 174 28.00 1.61 7.75
CA ASP A 174 26.82 2.45 8.00
C ASP A 174 25.66 2.13 7.03
N THR A 175 25.97 1.78 5.77
CA THR A 175 24.96 1.37 4.78
C THR A 175 24.29 0.05 5.20
N ILE A 176 25.09 -0.90 5.65
CA ILE A 176 24.60 -2.20 6.12
C ILE A 176 23.77 -2.03 7.40
N GLU A 177 24.22 -1.17 8.32
CA GLU A 177 23.47 -0.81 9.54
C GLU A 177 22.12 -0.19 9.19
N MET A 178 22.09 0.83 8.32
CA MET A 178 20.85 1.48 7.87
C MET A 178 19.91 0.50 7.17
N LEU A 179 20.42 -0.40 6.32
CA LEU A 179 19.61 -1.45 5.70
C LEU A 179 19.06 -2.44 6.76
N ALA A 180 19.82 -2.72 7.82
CA ALA A 180 19.37 -3.55 8.94
C ALA A 180 18.25 -2.86 9.73
N GLU A 181 18.42 -1.57 10.07
CA GLU A 181 17.47 -0.74 10.82
C GLU A 181 16.12 -0.68 10.10
N VAL A 182 16.10 -0.54 8.77
CA VAL A 182 14.85 -0.57 7.98
C VAL A 182 14.29 -1.98 7.76
N GLY A 183 14.89 -3.02 8.34
CA GLY A 183 14.43 -4.39 8.28
C GLY A 183 14.68 -5.10 6.95
N ILE A 184 15.71 -4.71 6.18
CA ILE A 184 16.17 -5.55 5.05
C ILE A 184 16.86 -6.78 5.63
N PRO A 185 16.42 -8.02 5.28
CA PRO A 185 17.07 -9.21 5.76
C PRO A 185 18.49 -9.31 5.20
N GLU A 186 19.45 -9.70 6.05
CA GLU A 186 20.84 -9.92 5.68
C GLU A 186 21.46 -8.80 4.81
N PRO A 187 21.47 -7.58 5.32
CA PRO A 187 21.81 -6.40 4.53
C PRO A 187 23.20 -6.48 3.89
N ALA A 188 24.15 -7.14 4.56
CA ALA A 188 25.50 -7.37 4.04
C ALA A 188 25.54 -8.23 2.75
N ALA A 189 24.61 -9.18 2.59
CA ALA A 189 24.53 -10.01 1.39
C ALA A 189 23.78 -9.30 0.24
N ARG A 190 22.78 -8.46 0.59
CA ARG A 190 21.89 -7.79 -0.38
C ARG A 190 22.36 -6.41 -0.83
N VAL A 191 23.42 -5.87 -0.23
CA VAL A 191 23.95 -4.52 -0.54
C VAL A 191 24.33 -4.33 -2.02
N ASP A 192 24.76 -5.40 -2.69
CA ASP A 192 25.16 -5.39 -4.11
C ASP A 192 24.01 -5.78 -5.08
N GLU A 193 22.82 -6.11 -4.57
CA GLU A 193 21.65 -6.46 -5.39
C GLU A 193 20.97 -5.21 -5.98
N TYR A 194 20.20 -5.41 -7.04
CA TYR A 194 19.51 -4.36 -7.77
C TYR A 194 18.03 -4.24 -7.36
N PRO A 195 17.38 -3.08 -7.54
CA PRO A 195 15.98 -2.89 -7.17
C PRO A 195 15.04 -3.95 -7.76
N HIS A 196 15.26 -4.42 -8.98
CA HIS A 196 14.39 -5.40 -9.62
C HIS A 196 14.46 -6.81 -8.99
N GLU A 197 15.48 -7.07 -8.16
CA GLU A 197 15.65 -8.31 -7.39
C GLU A 197 14.91 -8.24 -6.04
N PHE A 198 14.50 -7.05 -5.60
CA PHE A 198 13.78 -6.81 -4.34
C PHE A 198 12.26 -6.95 -4.52
N SER A 199 11.56 -7.36 -3.45
CA SER A 199 10.10 -7.30 -3.34
C SER A 199 9.60 -5.84 -3.30
N GLY A 200 8.29 -5.62 -3.48
CA GLY A 200 7.71 -4.26 -3.37
C GLY A 200 7.97 -3.63 -1.99
N GLY A 201 7.73 -4.37 -0.91
CA GLY A 201 8.01 -3.91 0.45
C GLY A 201 9.50 -3.66 0.72
N MET A 202 10.38 -4.52 0.21
CA MET A 202 11.83 -4.28 0.34
C MET A 202 12.26 -3.02 -0.42
N ARG A 203 11.71 -2.74 -1.61
CA ARG A 203 11.99 -1.48 -2.34
C ARG A 203 11.53 -0.25 -1.55
N GLN A 204 10.38 -0.34 -0.87
CA GLN A 204 9.92 0.73 0.02
C GLN A 204 10.88 0.93 1.19
N ARG A 205 11.31 -0.15 1.85
CA ARG A 205 12.31 -0.10 2.94
C ARG A 205 13.62 0.53 2.47
N VAL A 206 14.07 0.24 1.24
CA VAL A 206 15.24 0.90 0.65
C VAL A 206 15.03 2.40 0.46
N LEU A 207 13.86 2.86 0.00
CA LEU A 207 13.58 4.30 -0.07
C LEU A 207 13.62 4.96 1.31
N ILE A 208 13.06 4.30 2.33
CA ILE A 208 13.12 4.74 3.72
C ILE A 208 14.58 4.83 4.18
N ALA A 209 15.40 3.82 3.89
CA ALA A 209 16.83 3.85 4.19
C ALA A 209 17.56 5.02 3.51
N ILE A 210 17.24 5.33 2.24
CA ILE A 210 17.82 6.49 1.54
C ILE A 210 17.42 7.80 2.24
N ALA A 211 16.16 7.94 2.64
CA ALA A 211 15.65 9.12 3.31
C ALA A 211 16.24 9.29 4.73
N LEU A 212 16.45 8.18 5.44
CA LEU A 212 16.93 8.15 6.82
C LEU A 212 18.44 7.98 6.96
N ALA A 213 19.16 7.72 5.87
CA ALA A 213 20.62 7.58 5.84
C ALA A 213 21.33 8.69 6.65
N CYS A 214 20.85 9.93 6.55
CA CYS A 214 21.45 11.06 7.24
C CYS A 214 20.80 11.43 8.58
N ARG A 215 19.80 10.66 9.04
CA ARG A 215 19.02 10.87 10.27
C ARG A 215 18.46 12.30 10.33
N PRO A 216 17.54 12.65 9.42
CA PRO A 216 17.02 14.01 9.30
C PRO A 216 16.21 14.43 10.54
N GLN A 217 16.16 15.73 10.81
CA GLN A 217 15.29 16.28 11.85
C GLN A 217 13.82 16.28 11.42
N LEU A 218 13.55 16.37 10.11
CA LEU A 218 12.21 16.31 9.53
C LEU A 218 12.15 15.29 8.38
N LEU A 219 11.26 14.31 8.53
CA LEU A 219 10.90 13.36 7.48
C LEU A 219 9.56 13.77 6.86
N ILE A 220 9.54 13.98 5.55
CA ILE A 220 8.29 14.13 4.79
C ILE A 220 7.96 12.78 4.16
N ALA A 221 6.89 12.15 4.62
CA ALA A 221 6.44 10.87 4.08
C ALA A 221 5.25 11.11 3.16
N ASP A 222 5.48 11.16 1.83
CA ASP A 222 4.43 11.42 0.84
C ASP A 222 3.86 10.12 0.29
N GLU A 223 2.71 9.72 0.82
CA GLU A 223 2.03 8.47 0.50
C GLU A 223 2.95 7.23 0.62
N PRO A 224 3.65 7.05 1.76
CA PRO A 224 4.72 6.06 1.91
C PRO A 224 4.22 4.60 1.90
N THR A 225 2.90 4.38 1.94
CA THR A 225 2.28 3.05 1.99
C THR A 225 1.41 2.77 0.77
N THR A 226 1.34 3.69 -0.20
CA THR A 226 0.52 3.51 -1.40
C THR A 226 1.00 2.30 -2.20
N ALA A 227 0.03 1.51 -2.71
CA ALA A 227 0.25 0.28 -3.48
C ALA A 227 0.97 -0.86 -2.74
N LEU A 228 1.00 -0.82 -1.39
CA LEU A 228 1.41 -1.93 -0.54
C LEU A 228 0.17 -2.69 -0.03
N ASP A 229 0.33 -3.97 0.32
CA ASP A 229 -0.72 -4.69 1.04
C ASP A 229 -0.80 -4.23 2.51
N VAL A 230 -1.94 -4.49 3.15
CA VAL A 230 -2.23 -4.04 4.53
C VAL A 230 -1.19 -4.47 5.56
N THR A 231 -0.61 -5.67 5.40
CA THR A 231 0.42 -6.17 6.32
C THR A 231 1.75 -5.48 6.14
N ILE A 232 2.20 -5.26 4.89
CA ILE A 232 3.43 -4.50 4.62
C ILE A 232 3.23 -3.02 4.98
N GLN A 233 2.05 -2.45 4.72
CA GLN A 233 1.70 -1.10 5.17
C GLN A 233 1.88 -0.96 6.68
N ALA A 234 1.27 -1.84 7.48
CA ALA A 234 1.41 -1.80 8.94
C ALA A 234 2.88 -1.86 9.38
N GLN A 235 3.67 -2.79 8.81
CA GLN A 235 5.11 -2.89 9.11
C GLN A 235 5.89 -1.62 8.78
N ILE A 236 5.54 -0.92 7.70
CA ILE A 236 6.21 0.33 7.29
C ILE A 236 5.82 1.48 8.23
N LEU A 237 4.57 1.53 8.68
CA LEU A 237 4.11 2.53 9.66
C LEU A 237 4.80 2.32 11.01
N ASP A 238 4.84 1.07 11.50
CA ASP A 238 5.52 0.71 12.74
C ASP A 238 7.02 1.07 12.65
N LEU A 239 7.67 0.78 11.51
CA LEU A 239 9.05 1.15 11.26
C LEU A 239 9.28 2.67 11.34
N ILE A 240 8.41 3.47 10.73
CA ILE A 240 8.54 4.95 10.78
C ILE A 240 8.38 5.44 12.21
N ASN A 241 7.42 4.90 12.97
CA ASN A 241 7.19 5.25 14.37
C ASN A 241 8.38 4.88 15.26
N ASP A 242 8.91 3.66 15.13
CA ASP A 242 10.07 3.20 15.89
C ASP A 242 11.30 4.09 15.62
N LEU A 243 11.56 4.41 14.36
CA LEU A 243 12.67 5.28 13.97
C LEU A 243 12.45 6.73 14.42
N GLN A 244 11.20 7.20 14.45
CA GLN A 244 10.85 8.50 15.00
C GLN A 244 11.18 8.57 16.49
N ASP A 245 10.78 7.57 17.26
CA ASP A 245 11.05 7.48 18.69
C ASP A 245 12.55 7.36 18.98
N GLU A 246 13.28 6.59 18.16
CA GLU A 246 14.72 6.38 18.32
C GLU A 246 15.53 7.65 18.03
N TYR A 247 15.22 8.34 16.92
CA TYR A 247 15.99 9.51 16.48
C TYR A 247 15.42 10.85 16.94
N GLY A 248 14.21 10.87 17.49
CA GLY A 248 13.49 12.09 17.87
C GLY A 248 13.19 12.99 16.65
N MET A 249 12.96 12.40 15.48
CA MET A 249 12.63 13.15 14.27
C MET A 249 11.18 13.66 14.33
N SER A 250 10.86 14.66 13.52
CA SER A 250 9.48 15.08 13.29
C SER A 250 9.01 14.54 11.95
N VAL A 251 7.72 14.26 11.80
CA VAL A 251 7.19 13.63 10.59
C VAL A 251 6.05 14.47 10.01
N LEU A 252 6.16 14.85 8.74
CA LEU A 252 5.02 15.33 7.95
C LEU A 252 4.49 14.13 7.15
N PHE A 253 3.39 13.56 7.62
CA PHE A 253 2.79 12.38 7.02
C PHE A 253 1.67 12.77 6.05
N ILE A 254 1.86 12.55 4.76
CA ILE A 254 0.86 12.87 3.73
C ILE A 254 0.22 11.56 3.27
N THR A 255 -1.10 11.46 3.40
CA THR A 255 -1.86 10.30 2.93
C THR A 255 -3.29 10.70 2.58
N HIS A 256 -3.98 9.83 1.87
CA HIS A 256 -5.43 9.90 1.67
C HIS A 256 -6.20 8.92 2.57
N ASP A 257 -5.50 8.03 3.29
CA ASP A 257 -6.08 7.09 4.25
C ASP A 257 -6.19 7.74 5.65
N LEU A 258 -7.42 7.97 6.09
CA LEU A 258 -7.70 8.56 7.39
C LEU A 258 -7.51 7.58 8.55
N GLY A 259 -7.60 6.27 8.33
CA GLY A 259 -7.28 5.27 9.35
C GLY A 259 -5.81 5.32 9.72
N VAL A 260 -4.92 5.41 8.73
CA VAL A 260 -3.48 5.58 8.96
C VAL A 260 -3.17 6.85 9.77
N ILE A 261 -3.87 7.95 9.49
CA ILE A 261 -3.70 9.20 10.26
C ILE A 261 -4.19 9.06 11.70
N ALA A 262 -5.33 8.39 11.92
CA ALA A 262 -5.86 8.17 13.25
C ALA A 262 -4.85 7.46 14.16
N GLU A 263 -4.05 6.56 13.60
CA GLU A 263 -3.07 5.75 14.33
C GLU A 263 -1.68 6.40 14.44
N THR A 264 -1.28 7.21 13.46
CA THR A 264 0.13 7.65 13.31
C THR A 264 0.36 9.11 13.70
N ALA A 265 -0.64 9.99 13.58
CA ALA A 265 -0.45 11.43 13.71
C ALA A 265 -0.88 11.97 15.08
N ASP A 266 -0.11 12.91 15.63
CA ASP A 266 -0.51 13.68 16.83
C ASP A 266 -1.56 14.75 16.46
N ARG A 267 -1.35 15.39 15.31
CA ARG A 267 -2.17 16.48 14.79
C ARG A 267 -2.47 16.25 13.31
N VAL A 268 -3.67 16.63 12.89
CA VAL A 268 -4.09 16.53 11.48
C VAL A 268 -4.42 17.90 10.92
N ALA A 269 -3.97 18.18 9.70
CA ALA A 269 -4.34 19.30 8.87
C ALA A 269 -5.10 18.79 7.63
N VAL A 270 -6.35 19.22 7.49
CA VAL A 270 -7.24 18.82 6.40
C VAL A 270 -7.19 19.89 5.31
N MET A 271 -6.77 19.51 4.11
CA MET A 271 -6.53 20.39 2.98
C MET A 271 -7.60 20.22 1.89
N TYR A 272 -8.17 21.34 1.43
CA TYR A 272 -9.12 21.38 0.33
C TYR A 272 -8.78 22.52 -0.64
N ALA A 273 -8.64 22.19 -1.94
CA ALA A 273 -8.43 23.14 -3.02
C ALA A 273 -7.36 24.22 -2.73
N GLY A 274 -6.16 23.80 -2.29
CA GLY A 274 -5.02 24.68 -2.06
C GLY A 274 -4.91 25.26 -0.64
N GLU A 275 -5.89 25.06 0.23
CA GLU A 275 -5.92 25.64 1.59
C GLU A 275 -6.11 24.57 2.68
N ILE A 276 -5.53 24.80 3.86
CA ILE A 276 -5.94 24.07 5.07
C ILE A 276 -7.27 24.64 5.53
N VAL A 277 -8.29 23.79 5.60
CA VAL A 277 -9.64 24.16 6.00
C VAL A 277 -9.95 23.80 7.45
N GLU A 278 -9.22 22.85 8.02
CA GLU A 278 -9.36 22.46 9.41
C GLU A 278 -8.06 21.85 9.92
N GLU A 279 -7.74 22.11 11.18
CA GLU A 279 -6.51 21.64 11.81
C GLU A 279 -6.71 21.49 13.32
N GLY A 280 -6.18 20.43 13.90
CA GLY A 280 -6.16 20.21 15.35
C GLY A 280 -5.70 18.81 15.74
N PRO A 281 -5.61 18.50 17.04
CA PRO A 281 -5.23 17.17 17.52
C PRO A 281 -6.08 16.08 16.89
N VAL A 282 -5.48 14.95 16.54
CA VAL A 282 -6.16 13.87 15.79
C VAL A 282 -7.42 13.42 16.51
N GLU A 283 -7.36 13.22 17.83
CA GLU A 283 -8.49 12.80 18.67
C GLU A 283 -9.67 13.80 18.59
N GLU A 284 -9.37 15.10 18.59
CA GLU A 284 -10.41 16.15 18.55
C GLU A 284 -11.06 16.24 17.16
N ILE A 285 -10.27 16.15 16.09
CA ILE A 285 -10.79 16.25 14.71
C ILE A 285 -11.67 15.04 14.36
N PHE A 286 -11.27 13.83 14.76
CA PHE A 286 -12.04 12.61 14.49
C PHE A 286 -13.32 12.55 15.34
N ALA A 287 -13.29 13.06 16.57
CA ALA A 287 -14.46 13.08 17.45
C ALA A 287 -15.43 14.24 17.17
N ASN A 288 -14.91 15.44 16.89
CA ASN A 288 -15.68 16.69 16.77
C ASN A 288 -15.28 17.50 15.52
N PRO A 289 -15.41 16.95 14.30
CA PRO A 289 -15.08 17.69 13.08
C PRO A 289 -15.94 18.96 12.96
N SER A 290 -15.29 20.11 12.82
CA SER A 290 -15.91 21.44 12.85
C SER A 290 -15.97 22.12 11.48
N HIS A 291 -15.35 21.57 10.45
CA HIS A 291 -15.58 21.96 9.06
C HIS A 291 -16.46 20.93 8.35
N PRO A 292 -17.51 21.37 7.60
CA PRO A 292 -18.35 20.47 6.82
C PRO A 292 -17.60 19.48 5.93
N TYR A 293 -16.57 19.95 5.21
CA TYR A 293 -15.72 19.08 4.39
C TYR A 293 -15.12 17.91 5.18
N THR A 294 -14.47 18.19 6.31
CA THR A 294 -13.85 17.17 7.17
C THR A 294 -14.88 16.17 7.68
N TYR A 295 -16.04 16.67 8.15
CA TYR A 295 -17.13 15.80 8.58
C TYR A 295 -17.58 14.87 7.43
N THR A 296 -17.86 15.42 6.24
CA THR A 296 -18.29 14.61 5.09
C THR A 296 -17.22 13.64 4.59
N LEU A 297 -15.94 13.96 4.77
CA LEU A 297 -14.82 13.09 4.43
C LEU A 297 -14.75 11.90 5.39
N LEU A 298 -14.92 12.13 6.69
CA LEU A 298 -14.98 11.07 7.72
C LEU A 298 -16.20 10.16 7.53
N GLU A 299 -17.36 10.71 7.17
CA GLU A 299 -18.59 9.94 6.87
C GLU A 299 -18.52 9.17 5.54
N SER A 300 -17.50 9.42 4.71
CA SER A 300 -17.24 8.62 3.49
C SER A 300 -16.44 7.34 3.77
N ILE A 301 -15.88 7.18 4.98
CA ILE A 301 -15.09 6.00 5.35
C ILE A 301 -16.05 4.82 5.64
N PRO A 302 -15.83 3.63 5.07
CA PRO A 302 -16.61 2.44 5.43
C PRO A 302 -16.48 2.11 6.93
N ARG A 303 -17.62 2.01 7.62
CA ARG A 303 -17.72 1.62 9.05
C ARG A 303 -18.65 0.42 9.20
N GLU A 304 -18.51 -0.32 10.30
CA GLU A 304 -19.28 -1.55 10.54
C GLU A 304 -20.81 -1.36 10.46
N ASP A 305 -21.32 -0.22 10.95
CA ASP A 305 -22.75 0.07 11.08
C ASP A 305 -23.34 0.86 9.89
N THR A 306 -22.62 1.00 8.77
CA THR A 306 -23.04 1.84 7.64
C THR A 306 -23.50 1.01 6.45
N ASP A 307 -24.82 0.95 6.23
CA ASP A 307 -25.43 0.23 5.10
C ASP A 307 -25.10 0.88 3.74
N ARG A 308 -25.04 2.21 3.66
CA ARG A 308 -24.73 2.95 2.42
C ARG A 308 -23.83 4.13 2.74
N LEU A 309 -22.73 4.26 1.99
CA LEU A 309 -21.75 5.33 2.23
C LEU A 309 -22.32 6.69 1.82
N THR A 310 -21.93 7.75 2.53
CA THR A 310 -22.35 9.12 2.22
C THR A 310 -21.19 9.92 1.60
N PRO A 311 -20.95 9.78 0.28
CA PRO A 311 -19.85 10.46 -0.37
C PRO A 311 -20.07 11.97 -0.47
N ILE A 312 -18.97 12.70 -0.66
CA ILE A 312 -19.02 14.13 -0.98
C ILE A 312 -19.44 14.30 -2.44
N GLU A 313 -20.63 14.85 -2.67
CA GLU A 313 -21.16 15.06 -4.01
C GLU A 313 -20.35 16.07 -4.85
N GLY A 314 -20.39 15.90 -6.18
CA GLY A 314 -19.70 16.79 -7.12
C GLY A 314 -18.20 16.54 -7.26
N ASN A 315 -17.50 17.46 -7.91
CA ASN A 315 -16.06 17.40 -8.14
C ASN A 315 -15.37 18.56 -7.43
N VAL A 316 -14.10 18.38 -7.04
CA VAL A 316 -13.23 19.48 -6.61
C VAL A 316 -13.26 20.60 -7.66
N PRO A 317 -13.39 21.89 -7.27
CA PRO A 317 -13.42 23.01 -8.20
C PRO A 317 -12.15 23.07 -9.05
N ASP A 318 -12.25 23.68 -10.24
CA ASP A 318 -11.09 23.94 -11.08
C ASP A 318 -10.16 24.93 -10.37
N LEU A 319 -8.92 24.50 -10.11
CA LEU A 319 -7.89 25.29 -9.43
C LEU A 319 -7.42 26.52 -10.23
N VAL A 320 -7.86 26.67 -11.49
CA VAL A 320 -7.67 27.89 -12.28
C VAL A 320 -8.68 28.98 -11.88
N ASP A 321 -9.93 28.60 -11.65
CA ASP A 321 -11.06 29.49 -11.40
C ASP A 321 -11.70 29.14 -10.05
N LEU A 322 -10.93 29.31 -8.97
CA LEU A 322 -11.41 29.07 -7.60
C LEU A 322 -12.54 30.06 -7.23
N PRO A 323 -13.59 29.59 -6.54
CA PRO A 323 -14.70 30.45 -6.14
C PRO A 323 -14.28 31.43 -5.03
N ASP A 324 -14.86 32.62 -5.03
CA ASP A 324 -14.71 33.58 -3.92
C ASP A 324 -15.33 33.00 -2.63
N GLY A 325 -14.72 33.27 -1.46
CA GLY A 325 -15.20 32.74 -0.19
C GLY A 325 -14.58 31.39 0.17
N CYS A 326 -15.39 30.52 0.78
CA CYS A 326 -15.03 29.14 1.07
C CYS A 326 -15.02 28.32 -0.23
N HIS A 327 -13.87 27.71 -0.56
CA HIS A 327 -13.72 26.89 -1.76
C HIS A 327 -14.69 25.69 -1.79
N PHE A 328 -15.11 25.19 -0.62
CA PHE A 328 -16.04 24.07 -0.49
C PHE A 328 -17.52 24.49 -0.55
N ALA A 329 -17.86 25.79 -0.53
CA ALA A 329 -19.24 26.27 -0.55
C ALA A 329 -20.13 25.75 -1.71
N PRO A 330 -19.61 25.41 -2.91
CA PRO A 330 -20.42 24.80 -3.97
C PRO A 330 -20.87 23.36 -3.67
N ARG A 331 -20.12 22.61 -2.86
CA ARG A 331 -20.39 21.21 -2.48
C ARG A 331 -20.92 21.07 -1.06
N CYS A 332 -20.80 22.12 -0.24
CA CYS A 332 -21.22 22.10 1.16
C CYS A 332 -22.76 22.08 1.30
N PRO A 333 -23.34 21.03 1.92
CA PRO A 333 -24.79 20.94 2.18
C PRO A 333 -25.31 22.09 3.05
N TRP A 334 -24.46 22.63 3.93
CA TRP A 334 -24.79 23.69 4.88
C TRP A 334 -24.37 25.09 4.41
N ALA A 335 -24.04 25.25 3.12
CA ALA A 335 -23.55 26.52 2.58
C ALA A 335 -24.54 27.67 2.79
N LYS A 336 -24.08 28.75 3.42
CA LYS A 336 -24.82 30.01 3.57
C LYS A 336 -24.34 31.05 2.55
N PRO A 337 -25.11 32.11 2.26
CA PRO A 337 -24.67 33.18 1.37
C PRO A 337 -23.30 33.79 1.76
N GLU A 338 -23.03 33.91 3.06
CA GLU A 338 -21.78 34.43 3.62
C GLU A 338 -20.57 33.54 3.29
N CYS A 339 -20.78 32.26 2.99
CA CYS A 339 -19.70 31.36 2.57
C CYS A 339 -19.11 31.73 1.21
N ARG A 340 -19.78 32.58 0.41
CA ARG A 340 -19.40 32.88 -0.99
C ARG A 340 -18.82 34.29 -1.15
N GLU A 341 -18.47 34.95 -0.05
CA GLU A 341 -18.02 36.34 -0.05
C GLU A 341 -16.81 36.52 0.88
N GLY A 342 -15.73 37.11 0.34
CA GLY A 342 -14.56 37.52 1.13
C GLY A 342 -13.64 36.37 1.56
N GLU A 343 -12.70 36.66 2.45
CA GLU A 343 -11.80 35.67 3.04
C GLU A 343 -12.46 35.04 4.27
N ILE A 344 -12.40 33.71 4.40
CA ILE A 344 -12.96 33.00 5.55
C ILE A 344 -11.89 32.87 6.64
N PRO A 345 -12.04 33.54 7.78
CA PRO A 345 -11.06 33.46 8.86
C PRO A 345 -11.14 32.12 9.58
N TYR A 346 -10.06 31.74 10.25
CA TYR A 346 -10.09 30.63 11.20
C TYR A 346 -10.96 30.95 12.41
N LEU A 347 -11.86 30.03 12.75
CA LEU A 347 -12.56 29.96 14.02
C LEU A 347 -11.89 28.92 14.92
N GLN A 348 -11.74 29.23 16.21
CA GLN A 348 -11.26 28.28 17.22
C GLN A 348 -12.42 27.43 17.74
N HIS A 349 -12.17 26.13 17.90
CA HIS A 349 -13.11 25.13 18.39
C HIS A 349 -12.51 24.40 19.61
N GLY A 350 -13.33 23.56 20.24
CA GLY A 350 -12.93 22.79 21.42
C GLY A 350 -12.69 23.63 22.70
N PRO A 351 -12.17 23.01 23.77
CA PRO A 351 -11.78 23.70 25.00
C PRO A 351 -10.64 24.71 24.77
N GLU A 352 -10.52 25.76 25.61
CA GLU A 352 -9.46 26.81 25.49
C GLU A 352 -8.01 26.28 25.45
N ALA A 353 -7.77 25.03 25.85
CA ALA A 353 -6.45 24.41 25.87
C ALA A 353 -6.13 23.57 24.62
N VAL A 354 -7.11 23.35 23.74
CA VAL A 354 -6.99 22.55 22.52
C VAL A 354 -6.81 23.49 21.33
N ASP A 355 -5.75 23.29 20.55
CA ASP A 355 -5.52 24.07 19.34
C ASP A 355 -6.26 23.44 18.14
N HIS A 356 -7.57 23.64 18.10
CA HIS A 356 -8.44 23.19 17.02
C HIS A 356 -9.05 24.40 16.32
N ARG A 357 -8.82 24.53 15.01
CA ARG A 357 -9.30 25.64 14.20
C ARG A 357 -9.87 25.19 12.86
N SER A 358 -10.85 25.92 12.34
CA SER A 358 -11.38 25.68 10.98
C SER A 358 -11.74 26.96 10.22
N LYS A 359 -11.58 26.96 8.89
CA LYS A 359 -12.03 28.02 7.97
C LYS A 359 -13.51 27.84 7.63
N CYS A 360 -14.37 27.92 8.63
CA CYS A 360 -15.81 27.83 8.45
C CYS A 360 -16.51 29.07 9.00
N VAL A 361 -17.59 29.52 8.38
CA VAL A 361 -18.45 30.58 8.95
C VAL A 361 -19.44 30.03 9.98
N LEU A 362 -19.57 28.70 10.06
CA LEU A 362 -20.46 28.02 10.98
C LEU A 362 -19.66 27.65 12.23
N GLU A 363 -20.17 28.05 13.41
CA GLU A 363 -19.65 27.55 14.69
C GLU A 363 -20.03 26.10 14.93
N ASN A 364 -21.21 25.68 14.42
CA ASN A 364 -21.71 24.31 14.44
C ASN A 364 -22.69 24.14 13.26
N PHE A 365 -22.88 22.91 12.80
CA PHE A 365 -23.88 22.54 11.80
C PHE A 365 -24.65 21.29 12.23
N ASP A 366 -25.87 21.13 11.73
CA ASP A 366 -26.72 19.99 12.08
C ASP A 366 -26.29 18.78 11.25
N THR A 367 -25.61 17.84 11.89
CA THR A 367 -25.14 16.60 11.27
C THR A 367 -26.26 15.59 11.09
N SER A 368 -27.39 15.72 11.79
CA SER A 368 -28.48 14.76 11.73
C SER A 368 -29.23 14.74 10.40
N GLU A 369 -29.05 15.76 9.56
CA GLU A 369 -29.70 15.85 8.24
C GLU A 369 -28.77 15.41 7.08
N TYR A 370 -27.48 15.13 7.34
CA TYR A 370 -26.54 14.71 6.30
C TYR A 370 -26.65 13.21 6.03
N GLY A 371 -26.81 12.83 4.78
CA GLY A 371 -27.10 11.45 4.38
C GLY A 371 -28.58 11.05 4.43
N ASP A 372 -29.43 11.81 5.13
CA ASP A 372 -30.86 11.51 5.30
C ASP A 372 -31.73 11.88 4.06
N GLU A 373 -31.28 12.80 3.19
CA GLU A 373 -32.11 13.34 2.09
C GLU A 373 -31.86 12.76 0.68
N ALA A 374 -30.96 11.80 0.49
CA ALA A 374 -30.83 11.08 -0.78
C ALA A 374 -31.77 9.87 -0.83
N GLY A 375 -33.08 10.13 -0.91
CA GLY A 375 -34.05 9.13 -1.33
C GLY A 375 -34.10 7.87 -0.48
N ALA A 376 -34.57 7.99 0.76
CA ALA A 376 -35.24 6.91 1.47
C ALA A 376 -36.51 6.47 0.67
N VAL A 377 -36.32 5.81 -0.46
CA VAL A 377 -37.09 4.59 -0.69
C VAL A 377 -36.63 3.71 0.45
N ALA A 378 -37.49 3.50 1.44
CA ALA A 378 -37.24 2.52 2.48
C ALA A 378 -36.91 1.18 1.80
N THR A 379 -35.63 0.91 1.61
CA THR A 379 -35.10 -0.42 1.39
C THR A 379 -35.39 -1.13 2.70
N SER A 380 -36.30 -2.09 2.60
CA SER A 380 -36.56 -3.04 3.66
C SER A 380 -35.22 -3.59 4.15
N GLU A 381 -35.14 -3.84 5.46
CA GLU A 381 -34.22 -4.77 6.10
C GLU A 381 -33.56 -5.67 5.05
N SER A 382 -32.23 -5.63 4.96
CA SER A 382 -31.40 -6.62 4.28
C SER A 382 -31.75 -7.99 4.84
N ALA A 383 -32.86 -8.53 4.36
CA ALA A 383 -33.23 -9.90 4.56
C ALA A 383 -32.16 -10.67 3.80
N PRO A 384 -31.55 -11.70 4.41
CA PRO A 384 -30.59 -12.52 3.68
C PRO A 384 -31.30 -12.95 2.41
N THR A 385 -30.64 -12.77 1.26
CA THR A 385 -31.12 -13.16 -0.05
C THR A 385 -31.35 -14.68 -0.03
N GLN A 386 -32.49 -15.10 0.54
CA GLN A 386 -32.99 -16.46 0.54
C GLN A 386 -33.59 -16.70 -0.83
N GLY A 387 -32.68 -16.87 -1.76
CA GLY A 387 -32.92 -17.22 -3.14
C GLY A 387 -31.63 -17.75 -3.75
N THR A 388 -30.77 -18.43 -2.99
CA THR A 388 -29.73 -19.25 -3.59
C THR A 388 -30.42 -20.27 -4.48
N THR A 389 -30.29 -20.09 -5.79
CA THR A 389 -30.22 -21.21 -6.71
C THR A 389 -29.25 -22.22 -6.07
N GLU A 390 -29.65 -23.49 -5.95
CA GLU A 390 -28.76 -24.54 -5.43
C GLU A 390 -27.51 -24.72 -6.31
N GLU A 391 -27.50 -24.14 -7.52
CA GLU A 391 -26.41 -24.24 -8.48
C GLU A 391 -25.64 -22.91 -8.58
N PRO A 392 -24.30 -22.92 -8.48
CA PRO A 392 -23.47 -21.73 -8.62
C PRO A 392 -23.46 -21.22 -10.07
N LEU A 393 -23.36 -19.89 -10.25
CA LEU A 393 -23.16 -19.27 -11.56
C LEU A 393 -21.74 -19.56 -12.08
N LEU A 394 -20.75 -19.54 -11.18
CA LEU A 394 -19.36 -19.87 -11.46
C LEU A 394 -18.88 -20.95 -10.48
N ASP A 395 -18.37 -22.05 -11.00
CA ASP A 395 -17.78 -23.16 -10.25
C ASP A 395 -16.33 -23.36 -10.71
N VAL A 396 -15.39 -23.29 -9.76
CA VAL A 396 -13.95 -23.36 -9.98
C VAL A 396 -13.40 -24.52 -9.15
N ASP A 397 -12.82 -25.50 -9.84
CA ASP A 397 -12.27 -26.74 -9.24
C ASP A 397 -10.81 -26.91 -9.68
N GLY A 398 -9.90 -26.93 -8.70
CA GLY A 398 -8.48 -27.19 -8.85
C GLY A 398 -7.77 -26.23 -9.80
N LEU A 399 -8.18 -24.96 -9.89
CA LEU A 399 -7.64 -24.03 -10.87
C LEU A 399 -6.14 -23.81 -10.65
N GLN A 400 -5.34 -24.03 -11.69
CA GLN A 400 -3.90 -23.81 -11.67
C GLN A 400 -3.47 -22.88 -12.79
N LYS A 401 -2.56 -21.97 -12.46
CA LYS A 401 -1.83 -21.17 -13.44
C LYS A 401 -0.36 -21.06 -13.03
N HIS A 402 0.47 -21.77 -13.77
CA HIS A 402 1.93 -21.71 -13.64
C HIS A 402 2.53 -21.00 -14.85
N PHE A 403 3.47 -20.09 -14.60
CA PHE A 403 4.22 -19.41 -15.65
C PHE A 403 5.61 -20.03 -15.77
N SER A 404 5.94 -20.49 -16.97
CA SER A 404 7.33 -20.76 -17.34
C SER A 404 8.04 -19.43 -17.59
N GLN A 405 9.22 -19.21 -17.00
CA GLN A 405 10.09 -18.11 -17.44
C GLN A 405 10.41 -18.33 -18.93
N ALA A 406 9.98 -17.39 -19.80
CA ALA A 406 10.07 -17.58 -21.24
C ALA A 406 11.51 -17.33 -21.74
N ASP A 407 12.19 -18.43 -22.06
CA ASP A 407 13.03 -18.70 -23.23
C ASP A 407 13.88 -17.56 -23.83
N ASP A 408 15.10 -17.41 -23.33
CA ASP A 408 16.22 -17.07 -24.20
C ASP A 408 16.74 -18.37 -24.84
N LEU A 409 16.83 -18.40 -26.18
CA LEU A 409 17.31 -19.56 -26.95
C LEU A 409 18.70 -20.07 -26.51
N LEU A 410 19.46 -19.23 -25.80
CA LEU A 410 20.77 -19.53 -25.22
C LEU A 410 20.69 -20.43 -23.98
N ASP A 411 19.65 -20.30 -23.15
CA ASP A 411 19.52 -21.04 -21.89
C ASP A 411 19.12 -22.50 -22.09
N SER A 412 18.42 -22.84 -23.19
CA SER A 412 18.16 -24.25 -23.54
C SER A 412 19.45 -25.09 -23.75
N TRP A 413 20.59 -24.43 -23.99
CA TRP A 413 21.89 -25.08 -24.19
C TRP A 413 22.65 -25.31 -22.88
N LEU A 414 22.30 -24.57 -21.83
CA LEU A 414 22.83 -24.71 -20.46
C LEU A 414 21.70 -25.32 -19.63
N ALA A 415 21.66 -26.64 -19.49
CA ALA A 415 20.61 -27.40 -18.79
C ALA A 415 20.38 -26.98 -17.30
N ARG A 416 19.83 -25.80 -17.07
CA ARG A 416 19.23 -25.34 -15.83
C ARG A 416 17.74 -25.55 -15.98
N GLU A 417 17.21 -26.56 -15.30
CA GLU A 417 15.77 -26.72 -15.13
C GLU A 417 15.26 -25.51 -14.32
N GLN A 418 14.72 -24.50 -15.00
CA GLN A 418 14.11 -23.36 -14.32
C GLN A 418 12.75 -23.80 -13.75
N LYS A 419 12.56 -23.64 -12.44
CA LYS A 419 11.30 -23.97 -11.76
C LYS A 419 10.20 -22.99 -12.22
N PRO A 420 8.98 -23.46 -12.52
CA PRO A 420 7.88 -22.59 -12.92
C PRO A 420 7.37 -21.75 -11.73
N VAL A 421 6.93 -20.52 -11.99
CA VAL A 421 6.26 -19.66 -11.01
C VAL A 421 4.83 -20.16 -10.81
N ARG A 422 4.47 -20.59 -9.60
CA ARG A 422 3.12 -21.09 -9.28
C ARG A 422 2.21 -19.98 -8.77
N ALA A 423 1.67 -19.19 -9.70
CA ALA A 423 0.85 -18.03 -9.35
C ALA A 423 -0.54 -18.38 -8.82
N VAL A 424 -1.13 -19.48 -9.32
CA VAL A 424 -2.38 -20.07 -8.81
C VAL A 424 -2.15 -21.59 -8.78
N ASP A 425 -2.43 -22.26 -7.67
CA ASP A 425 -2.01 -23.65 -7.47
C ASP A 425 -3.06 -24.52 -6.77
N GLY A 426 -4.20 -24.73 -7.44
CA GLY A 426 -5.28 -25.60 -6.95
C GLY A 426 -6.32 -24.82 -6.15
N VAL A 427 -6.84 -23.75 -6.75
CA VAL A 427 -7.85 -22.89 -6.13
C VAL A 427 -9.25 -23.43 -6.41
N ASP A 428 -10.04 -23.55 -5.35
CA ASP A 428 -11.43 -24.04 -5.37
C ASP A 428 -12.37 -22.99 -4.76
N PHE A 429 -13.41 -22.58 -5.50
CA PHE A 429 -14.49 -21.73 -4.97
C PHE A 429 -15.69 -21.68 -5.92
N GLU A 430 -16.82 -21.25 -5.37
CA GLU A 430 -18.09 -21.07 -6.06
C GLU A 430 -18.59 -19.63 -5.89
N VAL A 431 -19.21 -19.08 -6.93
CA VAL A 431 -19.92 -17.80 -6.91
C VAL A 431 -21.36 -18.01 -7.36
N TYR A 432 -22.32 -17.56 -6.56
CA TYR A 432 -23.75 -17.67 -6.79
C TYR A 432 -24.30 -16.44 -7.52
N GLU A 433 -25.42 -16.61 -8.22
CA GLU A 433 -26.05 -15.51 -8.97
C GLU A 433 -26.46 -14.37 -8.03
N GLY A 434 -26.05 -13.14 -8.36
CA GLY A 434 -26.29 -11.95 -7.57
C GLY A 434 -25.38 -11.78 -6.35
N GLU A 435 -24.44 -12.71 -6.12
CA GLU A 435 -23.45 -12.63 -5.02
C GLU A 435 -22.26 -11.75 -5.42
N THR A 436 -21.71 -11.04 -4.43
CA THR A 436 -20.37 -10.47 -4.47
C THR A 436 -19.41 -11.32 -3.64
N LEU A 437 -18.59 -12.14 -4.31
CA LEU A 437 -17.49 -12.85 -3.66
C LEU A 437 -16.23 -11.99 -3.64
N GLY A 438 -15.76 -11.64 -2.45
CA GLY A 438 -14.48 -10.97 -2.24
C GLY A 438 -13.31 -11.95 -2.38
N LEU A 439 -12.24 -11.56 -3.07
CA LEU A 439 -10.97 -12.30 -3.12
C LEU A 439 -9.85 -11.40 -2.60
N VAL A 440 -9.33 -11.73 -1.42
CA VAL A 440 -8.39 -10.89 -0.65
C VAL A 440 -7.08 -11.61 -0.36
N GLY A 441 -6.04 -10.86 -0.05
CA GLY A 441 -4.72 -11.40 0.30
C GLY A 441 -3.59 -10.41 0.00
N GLU A 442 -2.38 -10.74 0.42
CA GLU A 442 -1.16 -9.95 0.21
C GLU A 442 -0.87 -9.72 -1.29
N SER A 443 -0.07 -8.70 -1.59
CA SER A 443 0.31 -8.41 -2.97
C SER A 443 1.09 -9.61 -3.57
N GLY A 444 0.81 -9.92 -4.83
CA GLY A 444 1.45 -11.04 -5.52
C GLY A 444 0.95 -12.45 -5.14
N CYS A 445 -0.06 -12.59 -4.27
CA CYS A 445 -0.59 -13.91 -3.89
C CYS A 445 -1.35 -14.67 -5.00
N GLY A 446 -1.73 -13.98 -6.10
CA GLY A 446 -2.34 -14.62 -7.28
C GLY A 446 -3.71 -14.06 -7.71
N LYS A 447 -4.33 -13.14 -6.96
CA LYS A 447 -5.71 -12.64 -7.17
C LYS A 447 -6.03 -12.22 -8.61
N SER A 448 -5.28 -11.26 -9.17
CA SER A 448 -5.49 -10.79 -10.55
C SER A 448 -5.17 -11.88 -11.59
N THR A 449 -4.26 -12.81 -11.27
CA THR A 449 -4.00 -13.98 -12.13
C THR A 449 -5.21 -14.92 -12.14
N THR A 450 -5.82 -15.17 -10.98
CA THR A 450 -7.07 -15.93 -10.86
C THR A 450 -8.16 -15.28 -11.71
N GLY A 451 -8.46 -14.00 -11.52
CA GLY A 451 -9.47 -13.27 -12.30
C GLY A 451 -9.27 -13.34 -13.82
N ARG A 452 -8.04 -13.11 -14.30
CA ARG A 452 -7.70 -13.22 -15.73
C ARG A 452 -7.79 -14.65 -16.27
N THR A 453 -7.53 -15.65 -15.44
CA THR A 453 -7.59 -17.06 -15.84
C THR A 453 -9.05 -17.53 -15.94
N LEU A 454 -9.93 -17.09 -15.05
CA LEU A 454 -11.38 -17.36 -15.13
C LEU A 454 -11.98 -16.89 -16.45
N LEU A 455 -11.59 -15.68 -16.90
CA LEU A 455 -12.05 -15.09 -18.16
C LEU A 455 -11.34 -15.65 -19.42
N ARG A 456 -10.47 -16.65 -19.26
CA ARG A 456 -9.61 -17.21 -20.32
C ARG A 456 -8.81 -16.11 -21.05
N LEU A 457 -8.45 -15.03 -20.35
CA LEU A 457 -7.46 -14.05 -20.83
C LEU A 457 -6.04 -14.63 -20.67
N LEU A 458 -5.87 -15.44 -19.62
CA LEU A 458 -4.76 -16.36 -19.44
C LEU A 458 -5.29 -17.80 -19.54
N GLU A 459 -4.55 -18.66 -20.25
CA GLU A 459 -4.91 -20.08 -20.33
C GLU A 459 -4.50 -20.79 -19.03
N PRO A 460 -5.42 -21.48 -18.32
CA PRO A 460 -5.10 -22.28 -17.15
C PRO A 460 -4.09 -23.38 -17.51
N THR A 461 -3.23 -23.71 -16.55
CA THR A 461 -2.31 -24.85 -16.64
C THR A 461 -3.06 -26.15 -16.38
N ASP A 462 -3.95 -26.16 -15.39
CA ASP A 462 -4.83 -27.27 -15.04
C ASP A 462 -6.08 -26.73 -14.31
N GLY A 463 -7.02 -27.62 -14.00
CA GLY A 463 -8.26 -27.31 -13.32
C GLY A 463 -9.41 -26.99 -14.27
N ARG A 464 -10.59 -26.79 -13.67
CA ARG A 464 -11.86 -26.68 -14.35
C ARG A 464 -12.57 -25.40 -13.95
N VAL A 465 -13.12 -24.71 -14.94
CA VAL A 465 -13.96 -23.52 -14.75
C VAL A 465 -15.27 -23.76 -15.48
N VAL A 466 -16.38 -23.77 -14.74
CA VAL A 466 -17.74 -23.92 -15.24
C VAL A 466 -18.49 -22.62 -15.01
N PHE A 467 -19.06 -22.06 -16.07
CA PHE A 467 -19.84 -20.82 -16.04
C PHE A 467 -21.24 -21.08 -16.60
N ALA A 468 -22.28 -20.78 -15.82
CA ALA A 468 -23.69 -21.03 -16.14
C ALA A 468 -23.92 -22.49 -16.62
N GLY A 469 -23.30 -23.46 -15.93
CA GLY A 469 -23.38 -24.89 -16.25
C GLY A 469 -22.54 -25.37 -17.45
N GLU A 470 -21.77 -24.49 -18.10
CA GLU A 470 -20.92 -24.81 -19.24
C GLU A 470 -19.43 -24.68 -18.92
N GLU A 471 -18.64 -25.70 -19.23
CA GLU A 471 -17.21 -25.71 -18.98
C GLU A 471 -16.42 -24.93 -20.03
N LEU A 472 -15.62 -23.96 -19.58
CA LEU A 472 -14.91 -23.03 -20.46
C LEU A 472 -13.67 -23.64 -21.14
N GLY A 473 -13.06 -24.68 -20.55
CA GLY A 473 -11.80 -25.26 -21.01
C GLY A 473 -11.86 -25.88 -22.42
N GLY A 474 -13.04 -26.37 -22.84
CA GLY A 474 -13.26 -27.00 -24.13
C GLY A 474 -13.69 -26.05 -25.26
N LEU A 475 -13.91 -24.77 -24.97
CA LEU A 475 -14.44 -23.81 -25.93
C LEU A 475 -13.38 -23.37 -26.95
N ASP A 476 -13.82 -23.25 -28.21
CA ASP A 476 -13.00 -22.64 -29.25
C ASP A 476 -13.05 -21.10 -29.17
N LYS A 477 -12.39 -20.42 -30.11
CA LYS A 477 -12.33 -18.95 -30.10
C LYS A 477 -13.69 -18.28 -30.27
N ASP A 478 -14.60 -18.91 -30.98
CA ASP A 478 -15.92 -18.34 -31.24
C ASP A 478 -16.83 -18.56 -30.02
N GLY A 479 -16.80 -19.75 -29.41
CA GLY A 479 -17.48 -20.03 -28.14
C GLY A 479 -16.99 -19.15 -26.99
N LEU A 480 -15.67 -18.92 -26.87
CA LEU A 480 -15.13 -17.98 -25.90
C LEU A 480 -15.54 -16.53 -26.18
N ARG A 481 -15.69 -16.13 -27.45
CA ARG A 481 -16.18 -14.78 -27.81
C ARG A 481 -17.66 -14.61 -27.47
N GLU A 482 -18.46 -15.68 -27.50
CA GLU A 482 -19.84 -15.66 -27.02
C GLU A 482 -19.87 -15.49 -25.50
N LYS A 483 -19.18 -16.35 -24.75
CA LYS A 483 -19.13 -16.28 -23.27
C LYS A 483 -18.52 -15.00 -22.71
N ARG A 484 -17.60 -14.36 -23.42
CA ARG A 484 -17.09 -13.04 -23.04
C ARG A 484 -18.12 -11.91 -23.18
N ARG A 485 -19.31 -12.15 -23.72
CA ARG A 485 -20.43 -11.19 -23.59
C ARG A 485 -20.95 -11.23 -22.16
N ASP A 486 -21.13 -12.43 -21.64
CA ASP A 486 -21.72 -12.70 -20.34
C ASP A 486 -20.72 -12.49 -19.19
N MET A 487 -19.41 -12.54 -19.49
CA MET A 487 -18.33 -12.33 -18.51
C MET A 487 -17.43 -11.15 -18.89
N GLN A 488 -17.31 -10.17 -18.00
CA GLN A 488 -16.55 -8.93 -18.22
C GLN A 488 -15.56 -8.64 -17.09
N MET A 489 -14.70 -7.63 -17.28
CA MET A 489 -13.67 -7.24 -16.31
C MET A 489 -13.57 -5.73 -16.18
N ILE A 490 -13.51 -5.26 -14.95
CA ILE A 490 -13.03 -3.93 -14.57
C ILE A 490 -11.57 -4.10 -14.13
N PHE A 491 -10.65 -3.34 -14.75
CA PHE A 491 -9.21 -3.48 -14.52
C PHE A 491 -8.72 -2.50 -13.45
N GLN A 492 -7.66 -2.90 -12.74
CA GLN A 492 -7.02 -2.17 -11.63
C GLN A 492 -6.64 -0.72 -11.95
N ASP A 493 -6.02 -0.47 -13.10
CA ASP A 493 -5.65 0.89 -13.50
C ASP A 493 -6.51 1.36 -14.70
N PRO A 494 -7.43 2.31 -14.48
CA PRO A 494 -8.23 2.88 -15.56
C PRO A 494 -7.38 3.61 -16.61
N MET A 495 -6.21 4.15 -16.28
CA MET A 495 -5.37 4.85 -17.26
C MET A 495 -4.68 3.88 -18.23
N SER A 496 -4.08 2.80 -17.75
CA SER A 496 -3.48 1.79 -18.62
C SER A 496 -4.51 0.96 -19.40
N SER A 497 -5.74 0.86 -18.89
CA SER A 497 -6.81 0.09 -19.55
C SER A 497 -7.61 0.87 -20.60
N LEU A 498 -7.51 2.20 -20.68
CA LEU A 498 -8.18 3.05 -21.68
C LEU A 498 -7.17 3.50 -22.76
N ASP A 499 -7.51 3.38 -24.06
CA ASP A 499 -6.65 3.94 -25.12
C ASP A 499 -6.70 5.49 -25.05
N PRO A 500 -5.57 6.19 -24.79
CA PRO A 500 -5.55 7.63 -24.62
C PRO A 500 -5.97 8.41 -25.88
N ARG A 501 -6.06 7.73 -27.04
CA ARG A 501 -6.44 8.31 -28.34
C ARG A 501 -7.91 8.08 -28.68
N MET A 502 -8.65 7.35 -27.86
CA MET A 502 -10.08 7.11 -28.04
C MET A 502 -10.88 8.04 -27.15
N SER A 503 -12.01 8.56 -27.66
CA SER A 503 -12.95 9.30 -26.81
C SER A 503 -13.71 8.34 -25.89
N VAL A 504 -14.27 8.86 -24.80
CA VAL A 504 -15.12 8.10 -23.86
C VAL A 504 -16.17 7.27 -24.59
N GLY A 505 -16.97 7.93 -25.45
CA GLY A 505 -18.02 7.26 -26.20
C GLY A 505 -17.48 6.21 -27.19
N ALA A 506 -16.28 6.40 -27.73
CA ALA A 506 -15.65 5.41 -28.60
C ALA A 506 -15.20 4.16 -27.85
N THR A 507 -14.69 4.34 -26.63
CA THR A 507 -14.23 3.28 -25.72
C THR A 507 -15.40 2.44 -25.21
N ILE A 508 -16.47 3.07 -24.72
CA ILE A 508 -17.68 2.35 -24.27
C ILE A 508 -18.36 1.64 -25.47
N ALA A 509 -18.32 2.23 -26.67
CA ALA A 509 -18.87 1.60 -27.87
C ALA A 509 -18.03 0.43 -28.43
N GLU A 510 -16.83 0.19 -27.93
CA GLU A 510 -15.92 -0.82 -28.50
C GLU A 510 -16.42 -2.25 -28.29
N PRO A 511 -16.79 -2.69 -27.07
CA PRO A 511 -17.41 -4.01 -26.86
C PRO A 511 -18.64 -4.23 -27.74
N LEU A 512 -19.52 -3.23 -27.84
CA LEU A 512 -20.70 -3.28 -28.73
C LEU A 512 -20.33 -3.54 -30.19
N LYS A 513 -19.24 -2.95 -30.70
CA LYS A 513 -18.75 -3.21 -32.07
C LYS A 513 -18.15 -4.60 -32.19
N ILE A 514 -17.40 -5.05 -31.19
CA ILE A 514 -16.76 -6.38 -31.18
C ILE A 514 -17.80 -7.48 -31.15
N HIS A 515 -18.95 -7.28 -30.50
CA HIS A 515 -20.01 -8.28 -30.40
C HIS A 515 -21.16 -8.07 -31.39
N ASP A 516 -21.01 -7.12 -32.33
CA ASP A 516 -22.02 -6.76 -33.33
C ASP A 516 -23.38 -6.36 -32.72
N LEU A 517 -23.34 -5.73 -31.54
CA LEU A 517 -24.50 -5.26 -30.77
C LEU A 517 -24.83 -3.78 -31.03
N PRO A 518 -26.09 -3.35 -30.78
CA PRO A 518 -27.26 -4.20 -30.57
C PRO A 518 -27.67 -4.91 -31.87
N GLU A 519 -28.28 -6.11 -31.74
CA GLU A 519 -28.74 -6.91 -32.88
C GLU A 519 -29.75 -6.15 -33.75
N ALA A 520 -29.87 -6.51 -35.03
CA ALA A 520 -30.81 -5.82 -35.92
C ALA A 520 -32.27 -6.08 -35.50
N ASP A 521 -32.95 -5.04 -35.03
CA ASP A 521 -34.38 -5.06 -34.73
C ASP A 521 -35.17 -4.68 -35.99
N PRO A 522 -36.03 -5.56 -36.54
CA PRO A 522 -36.87 -5.26 -37.71
C PRO A 522 -37.89 -4.13 -37.48
N ASP A 523 -38.23 -3.85 -36.23
CA ASP A 523 -39.23 -2.84 -35.84
C ASP A 523 -38.58 -1.49 -35.44
N ASP A 524 -37.25 -1.38 -35.50
CA ASP A 524 -36.48 -0.15 -35.25
C ASP A 524 -35.80 0.38 -36.53
N ASP A 525 -36.27 1.53 -37.02
CA ASP A 525 -35.74 2.19 -38.22
C ASP A 525 -34.34 2.81 -38.03
N ARG A 526 -33.79 2.85 -36.81
CA ARG A 526 -32.47 3.44 -36.51
C ARG A 526 -31.31 2.59 -37.02
N SER A 527 -30.26 3.26 -37.52
CA SER A 527 -29.03 2.58 -37.92
C SER A 527 -28.33 1.93 -36.71
N GLY A 528 -27.57 0.85 -36.93
CA GLY A 528 -26.80 0.22 -35.84
C GLY A 528 -25.80 1.17 -35.16
N ARG A 529 -25.37 2.23 -35.86
CA ARG A 529 -24.53 3.29 -35.26
C ARG A 529 -25.32 4.18 -34.30
N GLU A 530 -26.55 4.53 -34.64
CA GLU A 530 -27.43 5.32 -33.78
C GLU A 530 -27.79 4.52 -32.53
N ARG A 531 -28.19 3.25 -32.69
CA ARG A 531 -28.54 2.40 -31.54
C ARG A 531 -27.39 2.17 -30.57
N ARG A 532 -26.15 1.99 -31.08
CA ARG A 532 -24.96 1.95 -30.21
C ARG A 532 -24.70 3.27 -29.48
N ARG A 533 -24.94 4.39 -30.15
CA ARG A 533 -24.77 5.71 -29.54
C ARG A 533 -25.77 5.88 -28.40
N ASP A 534 -27.03 5.53 -28.63
CA ASP A 534 -28.08 5.62 -27.61
C ASP A 534 -27.74 4.74 -26.39
N ARG A 535 -27.29 3.49 -26.60
CA ARG A 535 -26.83 2.62 -25.50
C ARG A 535 -25.63 3.20 -24.75
N VAL A 536 -24.69 3.82 -25.45
CA VAL A 536 -23.53 4.46 -24.80
C VAL A 536 -23.95 5.69 -24.00
N GLU A 537 -24.90 6.49 -24.49
CA GLU A 537 -25.43 7.65 -23.76
C GLU A 537 -26.16 7.19 -22.49
N GLU A 538 -26.96 6.11 -22.57
CA GLU A 538 -27.59 5.48 -21.40
C GLU A 538 -26.57 4.99 -20.38
N LEU A 539 -25.50 4.30 -20.82
CA LEU A 539 -24.45 3.82 -19.92
C LEU A 539 -23.66 4.96 -19.28
N ILE A 540 -23.41 6.05 -20.01
CA ILE A 540 -22.77 7.26 -19.47
C ILE A 540 -23.63 7.85 -18.35
N GLU A 541 -24.94 7.94 -18.54
CA GLU A 541 -25.87 8.41 -17.51
C GLU A 541 -25.94 7.45 -16.32
N ALA A 542 -26.01 6.13 -16.56
CA ALA A 542 -26.08 5.11 -15.52
C ALA A 542 -24.87 5.15 -14.58
N VAL A 543 -23.66 5.38 -15.12
CA VAL A 543 -22.45 5.54 -14.29
C VAL A 543 -22.27 6.95 -13.73
N GLY A 544 -23.28 7.83 -13.83
CA GLY A 544 -23.27 9.18 -13.28
C GLY A 544 -22.35 10.17 -13.99
N LEU A 545 -22.03 9.95 -15.27
CA LEU A 545 -21.28 10.88 -16.10
C LEU A 545 -22.23 11.79 -16.90
N GLU A 546 -21.77 12.99 -17.24
CA GLU A 546 -22.54 13.90 -18.08
C GLU A 546 -22.43 13.49 -19.56
N ILE A 547 -23.54 13.55 -20.30
CA ILE A 547 -23.56 13.26 -21.76
C ILE A 547 -22.53 14.09 -22.53
N GLY A 548 -22.24 15.32 -22.09
CA GLY A 548 -21.23 16.19 -22.69
C GLY A 548 -19.80 15.62 -22.63
N GLN A 549 -19.55 14.60 -21.81
CA GLN A 549 -18.27 13.90 -21.71
C GLN A 549 -18.08 12.83 -22.79
N TYR A 550 -19.10 12.51 -23.59
CA TYR A 550 -19.02 11.51 -24.68
C TYR A 550 -17.83 11.71 -25.62
N ASP A 551 -17.55 12.96 -25.99
CA ASP A 551 -16.47 13.31 -26.93
C ASP A 551 -15.13 13.63 -26.25
N ARG A 552 -15.06 13.58 -24.90
CA ARG A 552 -13.82 13.82 -24.14
C ARG A 552 -12.85 12.65 -24.25
N TYR A 553 -11.58 12.91 -23.98
CA TYR A 553 -10.51 11.93 -23.92
C TYR A 553 -10.13 11.58 -22.47
N PRO A 554 -9.50 10.42 -22.20
CA PRO A 554 -9.16 9.99 -20.84
C PRO A 554 -8.37 11.04 -20.03
N HIS A 555 -7.41 11.72 -20.65
CA HIS A 555 -6.60 12.74 -19.98
C HIS A 555 -7.39 14.00 -19.56
N GLU A 556 -8.62 14.17 -20.04
CA GLU A 556 -9.53 15.27 -19.70
C GLU A 556 -10.52 14.91 -18.57
N LEU A 557 -10.37 13.72 -17.99
CA LEU A 557 -11.21 13.19 -16.91
C LEU A 557 -10.42 13.04 -15.62
N SER A 558 -11.12 13.16 -14.47
CA SER A 558 -10.58 12.80 -13.15
C SER A 558 -10.41 11.28 -13.01
N GLY A 559 -9.66 10.83 -11.98
CA GLY A 559 -9.45 9.41 -11.70
C GLY A 559 -10.77 8.63 -11.58
N GLY A 560 -11.68 9.09 -10.71
CA GLY A 560 -13.01 8.50 -10.55
C GLY A 560 -13.86 8.51 -11.83
N GLN A 561 -13.77 9.57 -12.64
CA GLN A 561 -14.47 9.61 -13.94
C GLN A 561 -13.91 8.56 -14.91
N ARG A 562 -12.59 8.36 -14.96
CA ARG A 562 -11.99 7.30 -15.78
C ARG A 562 -12.45 5.92 -15.31
N GLN A 563 -12.55 5.72 -14.01
CA GLN A 563 -13.06 4.47 -13.45
C GLN A 563 -14.52 4.20 -13.86
N ARG A 564 -15.40 5.21 -13.76
CA ARG A 564 -16.78 5.15 -14.26
C ARG A 564 -16.85 4.79 -15.75
N VAL A 565 -15.95 5.31 -16.58
CA VAL A 565 -15.85 4.91 -18.00
C VAL A 565 -15.44 3.44 -18.15
N GLY A 566 -14.53 2.95 -17.31
CA GLY A 566 -14.16 1.53 -17.23
C GLY A 566 -15.34 0.62 -16.88
N ILE A 567 -16.14 1.02 -15.89
CA ILE A 567 -17.38 0.33 -15.47
C ILE A 567 -18.40 0.33 -16.61
N ALA A 568 -18.69 1.50 -17.20
CA ALA A 568 -19.62 1.62 -18.34
C ALA A 568 -19.20 0.74 -19.53
N ARG A 569 -17.89 0.64 -19.79
CA ARG A 569 -17.35 -0.24 -20.83
C ARG A 569 -17.63 -1.72 -20.52
N ALA A 570 -17.46 -2.15 -19.27
CA ALA A 570 -17.75 -3.53 -18.88
C ALA A 570 -19.25 -3.86 -19.02
N LEU A 571 -20.12 -2.93 -18.62
CA LEU A 571 -21.58 -3.09 -18.73
C LEU A 571 -22.12 -3.04 -20.16
N ALA A 572 -21.30 -2.62 -21.14
CA ALA A 572 -21.79 -2.31 -22.48
C ALA A 572 -22.42 -3.49 -23.23
N VAL A 573 -22.16 -4.72 -22.78
CA VAL A 573 -22.65 -5.96 -23.41
C VAL A 573 -23.62 -6.74 -22.52
N ASP A 574 -24.16 -6.11 -21.47
CA ASP A 574 -25.12 -6.70 -20.52
C ASP A 574 -24.60 -8.01 -19.88
N PRO A 575 -23.44 -7.99 -19.19
CA PRO A 575 -22.85 -9.19 -18.61
C PRO A 575 -23.65 -9.71 -17.40
N GLU A 576 -23.53 -11.02 -17.13
CA GLU A 576 -24.06 -11.65 -15.91
C GLU A 576 -22.99 -11.68 -14.79
N PHE A 577 -21.71 -11.73 -15.17
CA PHE A 577 -20.58 -11.82 -14.24
C PHE A 577 -19.47 -10.81 -14.57
N ILE A 578 -19.00 -10.10 -13.55
CA ILE A 578 -17.90 -9.13 -13.69
C ILE A 578 -16.81 -9.43 -12.66
N VAL A 579 -15.57 -9.55 -13.16
CA VAL A 579 -14.37 -9.53 -12.31
C VAL A 579 -13.97 -8.09 -12.07
N CYS A 580 -14.04 -7.64 -10.81
CA CYS A 580 -13.58 -6.33 -10.39
C CYS A 580 -12.16 -6.45 -9.83
N ASP A 581 -11.14 -6.19 -10.65
CA ASP A 581 -9.74 -6.27 -10.24
C ASP A 581 -9.31 -4.93 -9.62
N GLU A 582 -9.43 -4.79 -8.30
CA GLU A 582 -9.12 -3.58 -7.53
C GLU A 582 -9.76 -2.30 -8.09
N PRO A 583 -11.11 -2.24 -8.18
CA PRO A 583 -11.80 -1.17 -8.90
C PRO A 583 -11.76 0.19 -8.20
N VAL A 584 -11.26 0.27 -6.97
CA VAL A 584 -11.21 1.50 -6.17
C VAL A 584 -9.80 1.85 -5.70
N SER A 585 -8.78 1.09 -6.10
CA SER A 585 -7.42 1.37 -5.66
C SER A 585 -6.91 2.71 -6.18
N ALA A 586 -6.10 3.40 -5.37
CA ALA A 586 -5.54 4.73 -5.65
C ALA A 586 -6.58 5.85 -5.88
N LEU A 587 -7.81 5.69 -5.40
CA LEU A 587 -8.83 6.74 -5.35
C LEU A 587 -8.89 7.33 -3.94
N ASP A 588 -9.24 8.61 -3.81
CA ASP A 588 -9.53 9.18 -2.50
C ASP A 588 -10.81 8.59 -1.90
N VAL A 589 -10.91 8.61 -0.57
CA VAL A 589 -12.01 8.00 0.22
C VAL A 589 -13.39 8.40 -0.28
N SER A 590 -13.60 9.67 -0.64
CA SER A 590 -14.89 10.13 -1.13
C SER A 590 -15.22 9.56 -2.50
N VAL A 591 -14.26 9.53 -3.43
CA VAL A 591 -14.47 8.95 -4.77
C VAL A 591 -14.65 7.43 -4.67
N GLN A 592 -13.89 6.76 -3.81
CA GLN A 592 -14.03 5.33 -3.49
C GLN A 592 -15.47 5.03 -3.05
N ALA A 593 -16.01 5.77 -2.07
CA ALA A 593 -17.40 5.61 -1.63
C ALA A 593 -18.41 5.79 -2.76
N GLN A 594 -18.21 6.75 -3.67
CA GLN A 594 -19.09 6.92 -4.83
C GLN A 594 -19.05 5.71 -5.79
N ILE A 595 -17.88 5.10 -5.98
CA ILE A 595 -17.72 3.94 -6.86
C ILE A 595 -18.34 2.69 -6.22
N LEU A 596 -18.20 2.50 -4.91
CA LEU A 596 -18.83 1.38 -4.20
C LEU A 596 -20.35 1.47 -4.28
N ASN A 597 -20.94 2.60 -3.91
CA ASN A 597 -22.38 2.83 -4.05
C ASN A 597 -22.85 2.62 -5.50
N LEU A 598 -22.06 3.06 -6.49
CA LEU A 598 -22.39 2.84 -7.90
C LEU A 598 -22.40 1.34 -8.24
N LEU A 599 -21.42 0.56 -7.77
CA LEU A 599 -21.38 -0.87 -8.03
C LEU A 599 -22.57 -1.61 -7.41
N GLU A 600 -22.97 -1.22 -6.20
CA GLU A 600 -24.17 -1.74 -5.52
C GLU A 600 -25.45 -1.39 -6.30
N ASP A 601 -25.63 -0.12 -6.67
CA ASP A 601 -26.79 0.33 -7.45
C ASP A 601 -26.87 -0.45 -8.79
N LEU A 602 -25.73 -0.67 -9.44
CA LEU A 602 -25.65 -1.46 -10.68
C LEU A 602 -25.92 -2.95 -10.44
N GLN A 603 -25.50 -3.51 -9.31
CA GLN A 603 -25.80 -4.89 -8.92
C GLN A 603 -27.30 -5.10 -8.83
N GLU A 604 -27.98 -4.20 -8.11
CA GLU A 604 -29.44 -4.26 -7.93
C GLU A 604 -30.20 -4.01 -9.23
N GLU A 605 -29.76 -3.04 -10.04
CA GLU A 605 -30.44 -2.66 -11.28
C GLU A 605 -30.30 -3.73 -12.37
N PHE A 606 -29.09 -4.29 -12.55
CA PHE A 606 -28.78 -5.20 -13.64
C PHE A 606 -28.70 -6.68 -13.22
N GLY A 607 -28.82 -6.99 -11.92
CA GLY A 607 -28.71 -8.36 -11.41
C GLY A 607 -27.30 -8.95 -11.57
N LEU A 608 -26.27 -8.12 -11.38
CA LEU A 608 -24.88 -8.51 -11.64
C LEU A 608 -24.34 -9.44 -10.55
N THR A 609 -23.41 -10.31 -10.95
CA THR A 609 -22.62 -11.13 -10.03
C THR A 609 -21.16 -10.66 -10.07
N PHE A 610 -20.52 -10.51 -8.91
CA PHE A 610 -19.17 -9.97 -8.82
C PHE A 610 -18.17 -10.94 -8.20
N LEU A 611 -17.00 -11.03 -8.82
CA LEU A 611 -15.77 -11.40 -8.12
C LEU A 611 -15.01 -10.11 -7.82
N PHE A 612 -15.00 -9.69 -6.56
CA PHE A 612 -14.40 -8.44 -6.12
C PHE A 612 -13.01 -8.66 -5.54
N ILE A 613 -11.98 -8.31 -6.30
CA ILE A 613 -10.59 -8.39 -5.86
C ILE A 613 -10.21 -7.06 -5.23
N ALA A 614 -9.77 -7.07 -3.98
CA ALA A 614 -9.25 -5.90 -3.29
C ALA A 614 -8.16 -6.29 -2.29
N HIS A 615 -7.34 -5.30 -1.92
CA HIS A 615 -6.38 -5.40 -0.82
C HIS A 615 -6.88 -4.69 0.45
N ASP A 616 -7.79 -3.73 0.31
CA ASP A 616 -8.45 -3.04 1.43
C ASP A 616 -9.63 -3.89 1.94
N LEU A 617 -9.49 -4.42 3.15
CA LEU A 617 -10.49 -5.25 3.81
C LEU A 617 -11.69 -4.43 4.30
N SER A 618 -11.54 -3.13 4.57
CA SER A 618 -12.66 -2.24 4.93
C SER A 618 -13.63 -2.06 3.76
N VAL A 619 -13.11 -2.01 2.53
CA VAL A 619 -13.92 -2.03 1.31
C VAL A 619 -14.65 -3.36 1.14
N VAL A 620 -13.91 -4.46 1.29
CA VAL A 620 -14.45 -5.81 1.10
C VAL A 620 -15.56 -6.08 2.11
N ARG A 621 -15.39 -5.63 3.35
CA ARG A 621 -16.40 -5.73 4.40
C ARG A 621 -17.72 -5.07 4.04
N HIS A 622 -17.67 -3.98 3.29
CA HIS A 622 -18.85 -3.20 2.92
C HIS A 622 -19.63 -3.84 1.75
N ILE A 623 -18.93 -4.28 0.70
CA ILE A 623 -19.58 -4.69 -0.56
C ILE A 623 -19.73 -6.21 -0.76
N CYS A 624 -18.96 -7.04 -0.04
CA CYS A 624 -18.93 -8.48 -0.29
C CYS A 624 -19.87 -9.26 0.64
N ASP A 625 -20.57 -10.26 0.10
CA ASP A 625 -21.38 -11.21 0.88
C ASP A 625 -20.49 -12.26 1.56
N ARG A 626 -19.49 -12.74 0.82
CA ARG A 626 -18.52 -13.76 1.23
C ARG A 626 -17.13 -13.34 0.83
N ILE A 627 -16.13 -13.87 1.54
CA ILE A 627 -14.72 -13.56 1.33
C ILE A 627 -13.93 -14.85 1.22
N ALA A 628 -13.11 -14.95 0.19
CA ALA A 628 -12.06 -15.95 0.03
C ALA A 628 -10.69 -15.30 0.25
N VAL A 629 -9.94 -15.81 1.21
CA VAL A 629 -8.60 -15.34 1.56
C VAL A 629 -7.57 -16.20 0.82
N MET A 630 -6.70 -15.56 0.04
CA MET A 630 -5.70 -16.20 -0.81
C MET A 630 -4.28 -15.91 -0.31
N TYR A 631 -3.49 -16.97 -0.13
CA TYR A 631 -2.08 -16.89 0.23
C TYR A 631 -1.23 -17.75 -0.69
N LEU A 632 -0.22 -17.13 -1.32
CA LEU A 632 0.79 -17.78 -2.17
C LEU A 632 0.21 -18.80 -3.17
N GLY A 633 -0.84 -18.43 -3.91
CA GLY A 633 -1.45 -19.27 -4.94
C GLY A 633 -2.59 -20.16 -4.48
N GLU A 634 -2.93 -20.21 -3.20
CA GLU A 634 -3.97 -21.09 -2.63
C GLU A 634 -5.01 -20.28 -1.84
N ILE A 635 -6.27 -20.75 -1.83
CA ILE A 635 -7.28 -20.22 -0.90
C ILE A 635 -7.10 -20.91 0.44
N VAL A 636 -6.92 -20.11 1.49
CA VAL A 636 -6.66 -20.61 2.84
C VAL A 636 -7.87 -20.53 3.75
N GLU A 637 -8.86 -19.70 3.43
CA GLU A 637 -10.09 -19.55 4.21
C GLU A 637 -11.21 -18.96 3.35
N VAL A 638 -12.44 -19.44 3.56
CA VAL A 638 -13.64 -18.86 2.94
C VAL A 638 -14.75 -18.75 3.99
N ALA A 639 -15.43 -17.62 4.10
CA ALA A 639 -16.56 -17.45 5.01
C ALA A 639 -17.51 -16.34 4.55
N GLY A 640 -18.68 -16.24 5.20
CA GLY A 640 -19.49 -15.03 5.14
C GLY A 640 -18.72 -13.83 5.71
N THR A 641 -18.93 -12.63 5.16
CA THR A 641 -18.19 -11.43 5.57
C THR A 641 -18.28 -11.19 7.08
N GLU A 642 -19.47 -11.15 7.67
CA GLU A 642 -19.62 -10.96 9.12
C GLU A 642 -18.92 -12.05 9.95
N GLU A 643 -18.99 -13.31 9.50
CA GLU A 643 -18.38 -14.45 10.19
C GLU A 643 -16.85 -14.38 10.14
N LEU A 644 -16.27 -14.02 8.97
CA LEU A 644 -14.83 -13.89 8.80
C LEU A 644 -14.24 -12.82 9.71
N PHE A 645 -14.90 -11.66 9.81
CA PHE A 645 -14.43 -10.54 10.64
C PHE A 645 -14.61 -10.82 12.13
N ALA A 646 -15.66 -11.55 12.51
CA ALA A 646 -15.94 -11.85 13.91
C ALA A 646 -15.11 -13.02 14.48
N ASP A 647 -14.86 -14.06 13.69
CA ASP A 647 -14.14 -15.27 14.11
C ASP A 647 -13.21 -15.81 13.02
N PRO A 648 -12.15 -15.05 12.63
CA PRO A 648 -11.20 -15.51 11.61
C PRO A 648 -10.47 -16.77 12.07
N LYS A 649 -10.53 -17.84 11.27
CA LYS A 649 -9.99 -19.15 11.63
C LYS A 649 -8.51 -19.30 11.31
N HIS A 650 -8.08 -18.88 10.13
CA HIS A 650 -6.71 -19.09 9.68
C HIS A 650 -5.78 -18.01 10.28
N PRO A 651 -4.61 -18.35 10.86
CA PRO A 651 -3.71 -17.36 11.46
C PRO A 651 -3.26 -16.24 10.53
N TYR A 652 -3.15 -16.52 9.22
CA TYR A 652 -2.94 -15.49 8.20
C TYR A 652 -4.10 -14.49 8.11
N THR A 653 -5.35 -14.96 8.11
CA THR A 653 -6.54 -14.11 8.09
C THR A 653 -6.61 -13.24 9.34
N GLN A 654 -6.30 -13.82 10.51
CA GLN A 654 -6.19 -13.08 11.77
C GLN A 654 -5.18 -11.93 11.66
N ALA A 655 -4.01 -12.21 11.11
CA ALA A 655 -2.98 -11.19 10.91
C ALA A 655 -3.39 -10.11 9.90
N LEU A 656 -3.97 -10.50 8.77
CA LEU A 656 -4.51 -9.57 7.77
C LEU A 656 -5.56 -8.62 8.37
N LEU A 657 -6.52 -9.15 9.13
CA LEU A 657 -7.57 -8.36 9.77
C LEU A 657 -7.02 -7.45 10.87
N SER A 658 -6.06 -7.92 11.66
CA SER A 658 -5.42 -7.11 12.71
C SER A 658 -4.58 -5.95 12.17
N ALA A 659 -4.18 -6.01 10.89
CA ALA A 659 -3.39 -4.98 10.22
C ALA A 659 -4.23 -3.87 9.57
N ILE A 660 -5.58 -3.96 9.62
CA ILE A 660 -6.47 -2.94 9.07
C ILE A 660 -6.41 -1.69 9.97
N PRO A 661 -6.10 -0.50 9.42
CA PRO A 661 -6.15 0.75 10.18
C PRO A 661 -7.59 1.07 10.61
N GLU A 662 -7.80 1.31 11.90
CA GLU A 662 -9.10 1.74 12.41
C GLU A 662 -9.20 3.27 12.41
N PRO A 663 -10.29 3.87 11.88
CA PRO A 663 -10.49 5.32 11.89
C PRO A 663 -10.98 5.82 13.26
N ASP A 664 -10.42 5.28 14.35
CA ASP A 664 -10.66 5.68 15.74
C ASP A 664 -9.32 5.84 16.46
N PRO A 665 -8.86 7.08 16.73
CA PRO A 665 -7.57 7.31 17.40
C PRO A 665 -7.55 6.82 18.85
N SER A 666 -8.70 6.45 19.43
CA SER A 666 -8.79 5.94 20.80
C SER A 666 -8.73 4.41 20.90
N SER A 667 -8.78 3.69 19.76
CA SER A 667 -8.67 2.24 19.77
C SER A 667 -7.20 1.82 19.87
N ALA A 668 -6.89 0.96 20.85
CA ALA A 668 -5.59 0.31 20.91
C ALA A 668 -5.68 -0.97 20.08
N SER A 669 -5.02 -1.00 18.92
CA SER A 669 -4.97 -2.20 18.08
C SER A 669 -3.88 -3.16 18.59
N ASP A 670 -4.30 -4.33 19.10
CA ASP A 670 -3.39 -5.46 19.35
C ASP A 670 -3.05 -6.12 18.00
N ARG A 671 -2.07 -5.54 17.28
CA ARG A 671 -1.65 -6.03 15.95
C ARG A 671 -0.88 -7.34 16.04
N VAL A 672 -1.14 -8.24 15.09
CA VAL A 672 -0.31 -9.44 14.89
C VAL A 672 0.76 -9.12 13.85
N THR A 673 1.98 -8.85 14.30
CA THR A 673 3.11 -8.62 13.40
C THR A 673 3.56 -9.92 12.75
N LEU A 674 3.44 -10.02 11.43
CA LEU A 674 4.03 -11.12 10.66
C LEU A 674 5.48 -10.81 10.35
N GLU A 675 6.41 -11.56 10.95
CA GLU A 675 7.83 -11.43 10.65
C GLU A 675 8.20 -12.07 9.31
N GLY A 676 9.20 -11.49 8.64
CA GLY A 676 9.75 -11.97 7.37
C GLY A 676 8.90 -11.64 6.13
N ASP A 677 9.55 -11.74 4.96
CA ASP A 677 8.94 -11.49 3.65
C ASP A 677 8.09 -12.67 3.17
N VAL A 678 7.16 -12.38 2.25
CA VAL A 678 6.38 -13.41 1.55
C VAL A 678 7.33 -14.34 0.77
N PRO A 679 7.24 -15.67 0.98
CA PRO A 679 8.07 -16.63 0.24
C PRO A 679 7.89 -16.55 -1.28
N SER A 680 8.90 -16.99 -2.02
CA SER A 680 8.86 -16.97 -3.48
C SER A 680 7.84 -17.99 -4.04
N PRO A 681 6.95 -17.58 -4.97
CA PRO A 681 6.05 -18.52 -5.65
C PRO A 681 6.77 -19.50 -6.61
N ILE A 682 8.08 -19.32 -6.84
CA ILE A 682 8.92 -20.24 -7.63
C ILE A 682 9.25 -21.50 -6.83
N ASP A 683 9.45 -21.35 -5.52
CA ASP A 683 9.80 -22.43 -4.60
C ASP A 683 8.95 -22.31 -3.32
N PRO A 684 7.63 -22.56 -3.42
CA PRO A 684 6.73 -22.37 -2.29
C PRO A 684 7.09 -23.34 -1.14
N PRO A 685 6.86 -22.95 0.13
CA PRO A 685 7.12 -23.82 1.26
C PRO A 685 6.37 -25.16 1.16
N SER A 686 7.01 -26.24 1.61
CA SER A 686 6.40 -27.56 1.68
C SER A 686 5.27 -27.62 2.72
N GLY A 687 4.25 -28.46 2.48
CA GLY A 687 3.12 -28.58 3.38
C GLY A 687 2.25 -27.33 3.34
N CYS A 688 1.90 -26.75 4.49
CA CYS A 688 1.23 -25.46 4.57
C CYS A 688 2.14 -24.33 4.08
N ARG A 689 1.70 -23.57 3.07
CA ARG A 689 2.47 -22.45 2.49
C ARG A 689 2.78 -21.34 3.49
N PHE A 690 1.90 -21.14 4.47
CA PHE A 690 2.04 -20.09 5.48
C PHE A 690 2.97 -20.50 6.65
N ARG A 691 3.46 -21.75 6.70
CA ARG A 691 4.22 -22.25 7.86
C ARG A 691 5.47 -21.45 8.23
N THR A 692 6.08 -20.78 7.26
CA THR A 692 7.29 -19.98 7.45
C THR A 692 7.01 -18.63 8.10
N ARG A 693 5.75 -18.19 8.19
CA ARG A 693 5.33 -16.93 8.82
C ARG A 693 4.22 -17.12 9.86
N CYS A 694 3.82 -18.37 10.12
CA CYS A 694 2.69 -18.68 10.99
C CYS A 694 3.10 -18.57 12.47
N PRO A 695 2.50 -17.65 13.25
CA PRO A 695 2.76 -17.56 14.69
C PRO A 695 2.27 -18.82 15.42
N SER A 696 1.31 -19.55 14.84
CA SER A 696 0.74 -20.80 15.37
C SER A 696 1.28 -22.07 14.68
N VAL A 697 2.52 -22.05 14.18
CA VAL A 697 3.15 -23.25 13.59
C VAL A 697 3.21 -24.39 14.61
N ILE A 698 2.72 -25.58 14.22
CA ILE A 698 2.47 -26.67 15.18
C ILE A 698 3.74 -27.51 15.40
N PRO A 699 4.28 -27.57 16.64
CA PRO A 699 5.44 -28.41 16.95
C PRO A 699 5.09 -29.91 16.86
N PRO A 700 6.10 -30.79 16.72
CA PRO A 700 5.90 -32.22 16.87
C PRO A 700 5.34 -32.58 18.26
N ASP A 701 4.46 -33.59 18.33
CA ASP A 701 3.82 -34.05 19.57
C ASP A 701 4.79 -34.43 20.71
N ASP A 702 6.05 -34.72 20.38
CA ASP A 702 7.10 -35.13 21.32
C ASP A 702 7.98 -33.97 21.81
N ILE A 703 7.64 -32.73 21.45
CA ILE A 703 8.33 -31.51 21.90
C ILE A 703 7.40 -30.66 22.76
N ASP A 704 7.84 -30.33 23.97
CA ASP A 704 7.15 -29.44 24.92
C ASP A 704 7.91 -28.11 25.00
N VAL A 705 7.56 -27.19 24.10
CA VAL A 705 8.15 -25.84 23.95
C VAL A 705 7.03 -24.81 23.86
N SER A 706 7.29 -23.58 24.31
CA SER A 706 6.32 -22.51 24.08
C SER A 706 6.22 -22.17 22.59
N GLN A 707 5.10 -21.54 22.22
CA GLN A 707 4.85 -21.19 20.83
C GLN A 707 5.86 -20.16 20.32
N GLU A 708 6.25 -19.19 21.16
CA GLU A 708 7.24 -18.18 20.84
C GLU A 708 8.63 -18.80 20.62
N ALA A 709 9.07 -19.68 21.53
CA ALA A 709 10.37 -20.32 21.42
C ALA A 709 10.44 -21.28 20.22
N TYR A 710 9.34 -21.98 19.90
CA TYR A 710 9.30 -22.81 18.71
C TYR A 710 9.33 -21.99 17.42
N ARG A 711 8.70 -20.80 17.42
CA ARG A 711 8.76 -19.88 16.28
C ARG A 711 10.19 -19.41 16.03
N GLU A 712 10.91 -18.96 17.06
CA GLU A 712 12.35 -18.60 16.97
C GLU A 712 13.20 -19.74 16.42
N VAL A 713 12.94 -20.99 16.83
CA VAL A 713 13.64 -22.18 16.29
C VAL A 713 13.37 -22.34 14.80
N MET A 714 12.13 -22.13 14.35
CA MET A 714 11.77 -22.22 12.94
C MET A 714 12.38 -21.09 12.12
N ASP A 715 12.44 -19.86 12.64
CA ASP A 715 13.13 -18.72 12.04
C ASP A 715 14.63 -18.98 11.86
N TYR A 716 15.30 -19.42 12.94
CA TYR A 716 16.69 -19.80 12.89
C TYR A 716 16.93 -20.91 11.85
N ARG A 717 16.08 -21.94 11.85
CA ARG A 717 16.20 -23.05 10.90
C ARG A 717 16.03 -22.61 9.46
N GLU A 718 15.06 -21.76 9.16
CA GLU A 718 14.86 -21.23 7.81
C GLU A 718 16.07 -20.43 7.35
N ARG A 719 16.68 -19.64 8.23
CA ARG A 719 17.93 -18.94 7.92
C ARG A 719 19.07 -19.91 7.63
N VAL A 720 19.20 -21.00 8.39
CA VAL A 720 20.21 -22.04 8.11
C VAL A 720 19.94 -22.71 6.75
N GLU A 721 18.70 -23.06 6.44
CA GLU A 721 18.32 -23.72 5.18
C GLU A 721 18.57 -22.84 3.95
N ASN A 722 18.38 -21.53 4.09
CA ASN A 722 18.63 -20.56 3.02
C ASN A 722 20.09 -20.10 2.94
N HIS A 723 20.98 -20.64 3.79
CA HIS A 723 22.36 -20.18 3.95
C HIS A 723 22.43 -18.69 4.29
N ALA A 724 21.40 -18.22 4.99
CA ALA A 724 21.11 -16.83 5.26
C ALA A 724 21.76 -16.32 6.56
N ILE A 725 22.96 -16.84 6.86
CA ILE A 725 23.71 -16.51 8.08
C ILE A 725 25.16 -16.26 7.68
N SER A 726 25.64 -15.03 7.90
CA SER A 726 27.03 -14.67 7.64
C SER A 726 27.96 -15.17 8.74
N VAL A 727 28.65 -16.28 8.47
CA VAL A 727 29.65 -16.87 9.38
C VAL A 727 30.80 -15.88 9.68
N GLU A 728 31.18 -15.06 8.69
CA GLU A 728 32.22 -14.03 8.85
C GLU A 728 31.79 -12.94 9.83
N SER A 729 30.54 -12.46 9.72
CA SER A 729 29.99 -11.44 10.61
C SER A 729 29.90 -11.93 12.05
N ILE A 730 29.40 -13.15 12.25
CA ILE A 730 29.33 -13.78 13.59
C ILE A 730 30.71 -13.89 14.23
N ARG A 731 31.74 -14.27 13.45
CA ARG A 731 33.12 -14.37 13.95
C ARG A 731 33.67 -12.99 14.30
N ALA A 732 33.42 -11.97 13.49
CA ALA A 732 33.86 -10.60 13.75
C ALA A 732 33.22 -10.00 15.01
N GLU A 733 31.92 -10.22 15.23
CA GLU A 733 31.22 -9.81 16.45
C GLU A 733 31.74 -10.55 17.70
N ALA A 734 31.93 -11.87 17.59
CA ALA A 734 32.45 -12.68 18.67
C ALA A 734 33.87 -12.23 19.08
N ASP A 735 34.73 -11.93 18.12
CA ASP A 735 36.09 -11.42 18.37
C ASP A 735 36.07 -10.02 19.01
N THR A 736 35.12 -9.16 18.63
CA THR A 736 34.93 -7.82 19.23
C THR A 736 34.49 -7.92 20.68
N ARG A 737 33.49 -8.75 20.98
CA ARG A 737 33.04 -9.00 22.38
C ARG A 737 34.10 -9.69 23.23
N ALA A 738 34.88 -10.61 22.64
CA ALA A 738 36.00 -11.25 23.32
C ALA A 738 37.15 -10.27 23.65
N ALA A 739 37.30 -9.18 22.89
CA ALA A 739 38.25 -8.12 23.20
C ALA A 739 37.83 -7.23 24.39
N GLU A 740 36.52 -7.16 24.68
CA GLU A 740 35.96 -6.41 25.83
C GLU A 740 35.87 -7.24 27.12
N ALA A 741 35.77 -8.56 27.01
CA ALA A 741 35.77 -9.50 28.13
C ALA A 741 37.18 -10.02 28.47
N VAL A 742 37.49 -10.23 29.76
CA VAL A 742 38.81 -10.73 30.20
C VAL A 742 39.04 -12.14 29.67
N ALA A 743 40.01 -12.28 28.76
CA ALA A 743 40.41 -13.49 28.05
C ALA A 743 40.21 -14.80 28.84
N THR A 744 39.23 -15.60 28.42
CA THR A 744 39.14 -17.02 28.72
C THR A 744 39.27 -17.81 27.41
N ASP A 745 40.06 -18.89 27.44
CA ASP A 745 40.32 -19.77 26.30
C ASP A 745 39.01 -20.35 25.72
N GLY A 746 38.56 -19.87 24.56
CA GLY A 746 37.51 -20.56 23.78
C GLY A 746 36.76 -19.71 22.74
N GLY A 747 37.33 -19.45 21.57
CA GLY A 747 36.62 -18.75 20.47
C GLY A 747 35.32 -19.43 20.01
N LEU A 748 35.18 -20.75 20.21
CA LEU A 748 33.95 -21.49 19.92
C LEU A 748 32.82 -21.24 20.95
N SER A 749 33.11 -20.88 22.20
CA SER A 749 32.05 -20.59 23.19
C SER A 749 31.46 -19.19 23.02
N ASP A 750 32.23 -18.24 22.48
CA ASP A 750 31.78 -16.85 22.31
C ASP A 750 30.96 -16.67 21.02
N ALA A 751 31.28 -17.41 19.95
CA ALA A 751 30.45 -17.49 18.74
C ALA A 751 29.06 -18.09 19.05
N LYS A 752 29.00 -19.17 19.85
CA LYS A 752 27.73 -19.77 20.30
C LYS A 752 26.87 -18.80 21.11
N ARG A 753 27.49 -18.02 22.01
CA ARG A 753 26.76 -17.00 22.78
C ARG A 753 26.20 -15.90 21.89
N THR A 754 26.97 -15.49 20.89
CA THR A 754 26.53 -14.48 19.91
C THR A 754 25.33 -14.99 19.13
N LEU A 755 25.38 -16.23 18.64
CA LEU A 755 24.27 -16.90 17.97
C LEU A 755 23.02 -16.99 18.87
N TRP A 756 23.16 -17.43 20.13
CA TRP A 756 22.03 -17.45 21.08
C TRP A 756 21.42 -16.06 21.26
N THR A 757 22.26 -15.04 21.51
CA THR A 757 21.78 -13.65 21.75
C THR A 757 21.13 -13.04 20.52
N HIS A 758 21.53 -13.46 19.32
CA HIS A 758 21.05 -12.90 18.07
C HIS A 758 19.75 -13.56 17.58
N PHE A 759 19.54 -14.85 17.88
CA PHE A 759 18.43 -15.61 17.30
C PHE A 759 17.36 -16.05 18.30
N PHE A 760 17.60 -15.95 19.60
CA PHE A 760 16.70 -16.50 20.62
C PHE A 760 16.57 -15.55 21.80
N GLU A 761 15.36 -15.04 22.02
CA GLU A 761 15.01 -14.27 23.21
C GLU A 761 14.34 -15.17 24.26
N HIS A 762 13.64 -16.21 23.81
CA HIS A 762 12.86 -17.14 24.65
C HIS A 762 13.58 -18.47 24.87
N ASP A 763 14.91 -18.43 24.97
CA ASP A 763 15.73 -19.63 25.10
C ASP A 763 15.37 -20.46 26.35
N ASP A 764 14.92 -19.82 27.43
CA ASP A 764 14.54 -20.42 28.70
C ASP A 764 13.29 -21.30 28.61
N ALA A 765 12.47 -21.13 27.58
CA ALA A 765 11.32 -21.97 27.27
C ALA A 765 11.66 -23.23 26.43
N LEU A 766 12.92 -23.40 26.03
CA LEU A 766 13.39 -24.59 25.32
C LEU A 766 13.83 -25.71 26.28
N ASP A 767 13.39 -26.94 26.00
CA ASP A 767 13.83 -28.11 26.75
C ASP A 767 15.33 -28.43 26.51
N THR A 768 15.94 -29.20 27.42
CA THR A 768 17.38 -29.49 27.40
C THR A 768 17.84 -30.22 26.13
N GLU A 769 17.00 -31.09 25.56
CA GLU A 769 17.34 -31.83 24.33
C GLU A 769 17.29 -30.89 23.13
N SER A 770 16.24 -30.07 23.03
CA SER A 770 16.10 -29.05 21.97
C SER A 770 17.27 -28.05 21.97
N ARG A 771 17.69 -27.57 23.13
CA ARG A 771 18.87 -26.69 23.24
C ARG A 771 20.15 -27.36 22.76
N ALA A 772 20.35 -28.64 23.07
CA ALA A 772 21.53 -29.39 22.61
C ALA A 772 21.55 -29.58 21.08
N VAL A 773 20.39 -29.78 20.45
CA VAL A 773 20.26 -29.87 18.99
C VAL A 773 20.61 -28.53 18.33
N ILE A 774 20.10 -27.42 18.87
CA ILE A 774 20.42 -26.06 18.38
C ILE A 774 21.90 -25.76 18.52
N GLU A 775 22.51 -26.08 19.67
CA GLU A 775 23.95 -25.92 19.88
C GLU A 775 24.79 -26.76 18.92
N THR A 776 24.31 -27.95 18.54
CA THR A 776 24.97 -28.79 17.51
C THR A 776 24.85 -28.13 16.14
N SER A 777 23.70 -27.56 15.81
CA SER A 777 23.51 -26.77 14.58
C SER A 777 24.45 -25.57 14.53
N PHE A 778 24.64 -24.85 15.63
CA PHE A 778 25.61 -23.75 15.71
C PHE A 778 27.05 -24.18 15.41
N GLU A 779 27.46 -25.38 15.84
CA GLU A 779 28.78 -25.92 15.50
C GLU A 779 28.92 -26.12 13.99
N HIS A 780 27.92 -26.72 13.35
CA HIS A 780 27.91 -26.92 11.90
C HIS A 780 27.89 -25.59 11.12
N VAL A 781 27.06 -24.62 11.52
CA VAL A 781 27.06 -23.28 10.91
C VAL A 781 28.43 -22.60 11.05
N ALA A 782 29.04 -22.68 12.24
CA ALA A 782 30.36 -22.12 12.47
C ALA A 782 31.46 -22.78 11.61
N ASP A 783 31.27 -24.03 11.19
CA ASP A 783 32.15 -24.79 10.30
C ASP A 783 31.76 -24.70 8.81
N ASP A 784 30.79 -23.85 8.44
CA ASP A 784 30.27 -23.67 7.07
C ASP A 784 29.56 -24.92 6.51
N GLU A 785 29.03 -25.76 7.41
CA GLU A 785 28.31 -27.01 7.11
C GLU A 785 26.77 -26.83 7.20
N PHE A 786 26.22 -25.87 6.46
CA PHE A 786 24.79 -25.51 6.49
C PHE A 786 23.82 -26.67 6.24
N ASP A 787 24.12 -27.54 5.27
CA ASP A 787 23.29 -28.71 4.97
C ASP A 787 23.13 -29.65 6.18
N GLU A 788 24.22 -29.83 6.94
CA GLU A 788 24.23 -30.69 8.12
C GLU A 788 23.54 -30.01 9.31
N ALA A 789 23.77 -28.71 9.47
CA ALA A 789 23.04 -27.88 10.43
C ALA A 789 21.52 -27.95 10.20
N ALA A 790 21.07 -27.79 8.95
CA ALA A 790 19.67 -27.89 8.56
C ALA A 790 19.11 -29.30 8.80
N ARG A 791 19.88 -30.36 8.49
CA ARG A 791 19.47 -31.74 8.71
C ARG A 791 19.20 -32.03 10.19
N VAL A 792 20.12 -31.62 11.07
CA VAL A 792 20.00 -31.83 12.53
C VAL A 792 18.78 -31.10 13.10
N LEU A 793 18.53 -29.87 12.65
CA LEU A 793 17.33 -29.12 13.06
C LEU A 793 16.05 -29.77 12.54
N ARG A 794 16.01 -30.19 11.27
CA ARG A 794 14.84 -30.84 10.67
C ARG A 794 14.48 -32.14 11.39
N GLU A 795 15.47 -32.96 11.75
CA GLU A 795 15.22 -34.23 12.45
C GLU A 795 14.49 -34.08 13.79
N ARG A 796 14.70 -32.96 14.49
CA ARG A 796 14.02 -32.68 15.76
C ARG A 796 12.76 -31.85 15.55
N PHE A 797 12.84 -30.75 14.81
CA PHE A 797 11.85 -29.67 14.83
C PHE A 797 10.92 -29.64 13.62
N GLU A 798 10.90 -30.66 12.74
CA GLU A 798 9.99 -30.70 11.58
C GLU A 798 8.51 -30.62 11.99
N SER A 799 7.85 -29.50 11.68
CA SER A 799 6.48 -29.23 12.10
C SER A 799 5.46 -30.15 11.42
N VAL A 800 4.26 -30.25 12.00
CA VAL A 800 3.12 -30.91 11.33
C VAL A 800 2.78 -30.18 10.03
N CYS A 801 2.83 -28.84 10.09
CA CYS A 801 2.58 -27.93 8.97
C CYS A 801 3.55 -28.12 7.81
N GLU A 802 4.79 -28.57 8.06
CA GLU A 802 5.78 -28.83 7.01
C GLU A 802 5.56 -30.17 6.30
N ARG A 803 5.07 -31.17 7.04
CA ARG A 803 4.87 -32.54 6.54
C ARG A 803 3.58 -32.70 5.74
N GLN A 804 2.54 -31.97 6.14
CA GLN A 804 1.19 -32.16 5.63
C GLN A 804 0.68 -30.87 5.00
N HIS A 805 0.14 -31.00 3.79
CA HIS A 805 -0.54 -29.90 3.10
C HIS A 805 -2.02 -29.90 3.51
N PRO A 806 -2.53 -28.83 4.17
CA PRO A 806 -3.92 -28.72 4.59
C PRO A 806 -4.82 -28.32 3.43
N THR A 807 -6.09 -28.70 3.48
CA THR A 807 -7.07 -28.41 2.42
C THR A 807 -8.33 -27.77 3.01
N LEU A 808 -9.06 -27.00 2.21
CA LEU A 808 -10.37 -26.47 2.61
C LEU A 808 -11.33 -27.63 2.95
N GLN A 809 -11.97 -27.56 4.12
CA GLN A 809 -12.98 -28.54 4.52
C GLN A 809 -14.27 -28.36 3.70
N ASN A 810 -15.14 -29.37 3.72
CA ASN A 810 -16.50 -29.23 3.20
C ASN A 810 -17.45 -28.83 4.35
N GLU A 811 -17.23 -27.61 4.86
CA GLU A 811 -17.99 -26.99 5.95
C GLU A 811 -18.47 -25.58 5.52
N ALA A 812 -19.30 -24.92 6.32
CA ALA A 812 -19.79 -23.58 6.01
C ALA A 812 -18.69 -22.50 6.04
N HIS A 813 -17.67 -22.70 6.88
CA HIS A 813 -16.54 -21.80 7.07
C HIS A 813 -15.23 -22.60 7.03
N PRO A 814 -14.79 -23.02 5.83
CA PRO A 814 -13.58 -23.81 5.68
C PRO A 814 -12.31 -22.98 5.83
N ALA A 815 -11.30 -23.59 6.45
CA ALA A 815 -9.96 -23.05 6.61
C ALA A 815 -8.91 -24.14 6.40
N ALA A 816 -8.00 -23.94 5.44
CA ALA A 816 -6.88 -24.85 5.15
C ALA A 816 -5.79 -24.74 6.24
N CYS A 817 -6.12 -25.16 7.47
CA CYS A 817 -5.23 -25.09 8.62
C CYS A 817 -5.35 -26.32 9.54
N HIS A 818 -4.21 -26.87 9.95
CA HIS A 818 -4.11 -28.04 10.84
C HIS A 818 -4.59 -27.79 12.28
N LEU A 819 -4.91 -26.55 12.65
CA LEU A 819 -5.59 -26.24 13.92
C LEU A 819 -7.05 -26.73 13.93
N TYR A 820 -7.61 -27.01 12.76
CA TYR A 820 -8.97 -27.53 12.56
C TYR A 820 -8.93 -28.95 12.00
N GLU A 821 -10.03 -29.68 12.14
CA GLU A 821 -10.14 -31.04 11.60
C GLU A 821 -9.93 -31.02 10.08
N GLN A 822 -8.96 -31.82 9.61
CA GLN A 822 -8.63 -31.97 8.19
C GLN A 822 -9.30 -33.24 7.65
N PRO A 823 -9.86 -33.21 6.42
CA PRO A 823 -10.46 -34.40 5.83
C PRO A 823 -9.43 -35.53 5.66
N ASP A 824 -9.84 -36.76 5.95
CA ASP A 824 -9.01 -37.94 5.71
C ASP A 824 -8.62 -37.99 4.22
N ARG A 825 -7.33 -37.84 3.90
CA ARG A 825 -6.82 -37.99 2.53
C ARG A 825 -7.27 -39.35 1.99
N GLN A 826 -8.19 -39.37 1.02
CA GLN A 826 -8.39 -40.56 0.19
C GLN A 826 -7.11 -40.74 -0.64
N THR A 827 -6.29 -41.71 -0.22
CA THR A 827 -5.03 -42.14 -0.85
C THR A 827 -5.17 -42.54 -2.31
#